data_AF-A0A1C5KYH3-F1
#
_entry.id   AF-A0A1C5KYH3-F1
#
_cell.length_a   1.000
_cell.length_b   1.000
_cell.length_c   1.000
_cell.angle_alpha   90.00
_cell.angle_beta   90.00
_cell.angle_gamma   90.00
#
_symmetry.space_group_name_H-M   'P 1'
#
loop_
_entity.id
_entity.type
_entity.pdbx_description
1 polymer ?
#
loop_
_entity_poly.entity_id
_entity_poly.type
_entity_poly.pdbx_seq_one_letter_code
_entity_poly.pdbx_strand_id
1 'polypeptide(L)'
;MSTQRKSRSRRSAAIAVAVMMAAALFAGLPATDFGKVYAAGETAVVATDVLNVRSGAGTNYSRIGALKEGRTFVVTGSAKDSSGVVWYQFSFGSRTGYVSSRYVNIKQPTVTPVSNTQGAVSDGPLRVRSGPGTGYSVLGSLATGKTFTVSGKAQDISGVWWYSFDYNGKTGYVSSQYVKTSSTSSSVVEVEKTTGTVSDGPLRVRTGPGTSYSVLGSLATGKSFTVTGKAQDSSGTWWYRLTYSGKTGYVSSAYVTTKTESGTEEEPKPDTGKKQVGTVFDGPLRVRSGAGTNHDTLGQLITGKTFDIEGTATDSSGTVWYKLTYNGRFGYVSSKYVKVTEMKDDGNSGSGETSEPVTFQLGTTTAYDGLNVRKGPGTGYERLTTLPGGTSVTITGSAKDSGGKVWYKYQYSASQDGYMCSDYVTVKTVTSDSQFEAYMTAQGFPESYKPGLRMLHAAHPQWVFKADKLGYSWSSALSKETAKPGTNLVSSSSPVSYRSTAAGAYNASNNTWTRYDGSWYAASEKVVSYYMDPRNFLSENGIYQFMTHRYDSATQNESTVAAVISGSFMQGSNPGGGYSSYSSLINEAGKSTGVNPNVLAAMIIQEQGWSGSSLVSGTYPGYQGYYNFFNIGAYTTDTMNAIQRGLWYASRQGWNTPYKSIVGGAEFYADEYVSNNQDTYYTKKFNVKNGLSHVATHQYMTNVAAAAGEGSIVKSAFNSNSNYPVTFNIPVYDDMPATACQLP
;
A
#
# COMPACT_ATOMS: atom_id res chain seq x y z
N MET A 1 -19.77 -11.12 60.55
CA MET A 1 -18.52 -11.91 60.55
C MET A 1 -17.77 -11.57 59.26
N SER A 2 -16.78 -10.66 59.37
CA SER A 2 -15.35 -10.91 59.04
C SER A 2 -15.13 -11.16 57.54
N THR A 3 -14.40 -10.36 56.76
CA THR A 3 -13.07 -9.78 57.05
C THR A 3 -12.76 -8.59 56.11
N GLN A 4 -12.06 -7.60 56.67
CA GLN A 4 -11.45 -6.38 56.08
C GLN A 4 -10.54 -6.64 54.84
N ARG A 5 -10.13 -5.67 53.99
CA ARG A 5 -9.25 -4.50 54.30
C ARG A 5 -9.01 -3.59 53.06
N LYS A 6 -9.18 -2.27 53.25
CA LYS A 6 -8.42 -1.03 52.83
C LYS A 6 -7.40 -1.13 51.66
N SER A 7 -7.24 -0.16 50.74
CA SER A 7 -6.85 1.27 50.91
C SER A 7 -6.89 2.06 49.57
N ARG A 8 -7.51 3.25 49.44
CA ARG A 8 -7.02 4.65 49.60
C ARG A 8 -5.96 5.22 48.61
N SER A 9 -6.38 6.31 47.93
CA SER A 9 -5.64 7.49 47.40
C SER A 9 -4.87 7.32 46.07
N ARG A 10 -4.85 8.28 45.13
CA ARG A 10 -4.60 9.73 45.29
C ARG A 10 -5.32 10.59 44.24
N ARG A 11 -5.80 11.77 44.68
CA ARG A 11 -5.94 12.99 43.85
C ARG A 11 -4.59 13.71 43.80
N SER A 12 -4.30 14.42 42.72
CA SER A 12 -3.89 15.84 42.74
C SER A 12 -3.50 16.36 41.35
N ALA A 13 -3.86 17.63 41.13
CA ALA A 13 -3.78 18.42 39.92
C ALA A 13 -2.37 18.94 39.57
N ALA A 14 -2.18 19.37 38.31
CA ALA A 14 -1.37 20.55 37.97
C ALA A 14 -1.69 21.04 36.55
N ILE A 15 -2.16 22.28 36.44
CA ILE A 15 -2.12 23.12 35.24
C ILE A 15 -0.89 24.03 35.39
N ALA A 16 -0.03 24.12 34.37
CA ALA A 16 0.80 25.29 34.10
C ALA A 16 1.28 25.28 32.64
N VAL A 17 1.05 26.40 31.94
CA VAL A 17 1.48 26.73 30.57
C VAL A 17 2.87 27.38 30.63
N ALA A 18 3.80 27.01 29.75
CA ALA A 18 4.86 27.90 29.25
C ALA A 18 5.51 27.36 27.96
N VAL A 19 5.66 28.27 26.99
CA VAL A 19 6.28 28.14 25.66
C VAL A 19 7.80 28.30 25.75
N MET A 20 8.61 27.45 25.10
CA MET A 20 9.76 27.84 24.25
C MET A 20 10.58 26.67 23.66
N MET A 21 10.77 26.77 22.34
CA MET A 21 11.90 26.42 21.47
C MET A 21 12.56 25.01 21.48
N ALA A 22 12.56 24.48 20.26
CA ALA A 22 13.40 23.46 19.65
C ALA A 22 14.90 23.55 19.97
N ALA A 23 15.53 22.38 20.17
CA ALA A 23 16.70 21.92 19.41
C ALA A 23 17.15 20.52 19.87
N ALA A 24 17.67 19.77 18.89
CA ALA A 24 18.53 18.59 19.02
C ALA A 24 17.88 17.24 19.35
N LEU A 25 17.60 16.47 18.29
CA LEU A 25 18.20 15.14 18.08
C LEU A 25 17.96 14.70 16.62
N PHE A 26 18.76 15.24 15.70
CA PHE A 26 19.14 14.58 14.44
C PHE A 26 20.60 14.94 14.19
N ALA A 27 21.50 14.17 14.80
CA ALA A 27 22.91 14.19 14.44
C ALA A 27 23.12 13.12 13.37
N GLY A 28 23.37 13.55 12.13
CA GLY A 28 23.72 12.65 11.02
C GLY A 28 23.39 13.15 9.61
N LEU A 29 23.84 14.35 9.22
CA LEU A 29 23.91 14.76 7.80
C LEU A 29 25.25 15.50 7.54
N PRO A 30 25.88 15.34 6.36
CA PRO A 30 27.14 16.00 6.04
C PRO A 30 26.96 17.52 5.88
N ALA A 31 28.01 18.27 6.20
CA ALA A 31 28.02 19.74 6.16
C ALA A 31 27.74 20.28 4.75
N THR A 32 26.80 21.22 4.66
CA THR A 32 26.49 21.99 3.44
C THR A 32 27.55 23.07 3.18
N ASP A 33 28.09 23.08 1.97
CA ASP A 33 29.14 24.01 1.48
C ASP A 33 28.52 25.37 1.10
N PHE A 34 28.54 26.35 2.02
CA PHE A 34 28.01 27.70 1.80
C PHE A 34 29.10 28.68 1.34
N GLY A 35 29.10 29.08 0.06
CA GLY A 35 29.96 30.19 -0.40
C GLY A 35 30.41 30.22 -1.87
N LYS A 36 30.03 29.24 -2.71
CA LYS A 36 30.44 29.24 -4.12
C LYS A 36 29.84 30.42 -4.91
N VAL A 37 30.70 31.08 -5.70
CA VAL A 37 30.33 32.11 -6.67
C VAL A 37 29.98 31.40 -7.97
N TYR A 38 28.73 31.49 -8.38
CA TYR A 38 28.21 30.87 -9.59
C TYR A 38 28.00 31.92 -10.69
N ALA A 39 28.22 31.52 -11.95
CA ALA A 39 28.34 32.43 -13.10
C ALA A 39 27.01 32.61 -13.86
N ALA A 40 26.95 33.64 -14.71
CA ALA A 40 25.75 33.97 -15.50
C ALA A 40 25.35 32.83 -16.46
N GLY A 41 24.06 32.50 -16.50
CA GLY A 41 23.46 31.45 -17.33
C GLY A 41 23.05 30.18 -16.56
N GLU A 42 23.42 30.06 -15.28
CA GLU A 42 23.01 28.94 -14.43
C GLU A 42 21.59 29.14 -13.87
N THR A 43 20.85 28.04 -13.65
CA THR A 43 19.49 28.11 -13.10
C THR A 43 19.52 27.90 -11.58
N ALA A 44 19.01 28.85 -10.81
CA ALA A 44 18.90 28.77 -9.35
C ALA A 44 17.47 28.40 -8.91
N VAL A 45 17.35 27.74 -7.75
CA VAL A 45 16.09 27.29 -7.13
C VAL A 45 16.05 27.74 -5.68
N VAL A 46 14.93 28.32 -5.23
CA VAL A 46 14.74 28.76 -3.84
C VAL A 46 14.56 27.58 -2.89
N ALA A 47 15.31 27.55 -1.78
CA ALA A 47 15.41 26.44 -0.83
C ALA A 47 14.91 26.81 0.59
N THR A 48 13.99 27.77 0.69
CA THR A 48 13.36 28.19 1.94
C THR A 48 11.93 28.67 1.67
N ASP A 49 11.02 28.45 2.62
CA ASP A 49 9.57 28.73 2.53
C ASP A 49 9.25 30.07 1.85
N VAL A 50 9.92 31.15 2.28
CA VAL A 50 9.79 32.49 1.70
C VAL A 50 11.15 33.19 1.67
N LEU A 51 11.71 33.38 0.48
CA LEU A 51 12.94 34.13 0.25
C LEU A 51 12.67 35.54 -0.23
N ASN A 52 13.17 36.52 0.52
CA ASN A 52 13.01 37.93 0.17
C ASN A 52 13.89 38.32 -1.03
N VAL A 53 13.26 38.92 -2.05
CA VAL A 53 13.96 39.55 -3.18
C VAL A 53 14.29 40.99 -2.80
N ARG A 54 15.55 41.39 -2.99
CA ARG A 54 16.05 42.71 -2.64
C ARG A 54 16.52 43.48 -3.85
N SER A 55 16.54 44.80 -3.72
CA SER A 55 17.01 45.75 -4.74
C SER A 55 18.55 45.77 -4.90
N GLY A 56 19.30 45.18 -3.97
CA GLY A 56 20.76 45.07 -4.00
C GLY A 56 21.28 43.89 -3.18
N ALA A 57 22.58 43.61 -3.30
CA ALA A 57 23.26 42.50 -2.61
C ALA A 57 23.54 42.83 -1.13
N GLY A 58 22.60 42.46 -0.25
CA GLY A 58 22.72 42.62 1.21
C GLY A 58 21.36 42.75 1.89
N THR A 59 21.27 42.44 3.19
CA THR A 59 20.01 42.53 3.95
C THR A 59 19.57 43.95 4.29
N ASN A 60 20.45 44.94 4.09
CA ASN A 60 20.18 46.37 4.25
C ASN A 60 19.45 47.00 3.05
N TYR A 61 19.41 46.34 1.89
CA TYR A 61 18.68 46.83 0.72
C TYR A 61 17.17 46.56 0.81
N SER A 62 16.35 47.47 0.29
CA SER A 62 14.88 47.38 0.37
C SER A 62 14.35 46.08 -0.26
N ARG A 63 13.40 45.43 0.42
CA ARG A 63 12.66 44.26 -0.07
C ARG A 63 11.72 44.70 -1.18
N ILE A 64 11.90 44.15 -2.39
CA ILE A 64 11.10 44.46 -3.59
C ILE A 64 10.15 43.33 -3.98
N GLY A 65 10.22 42.20 -3.27
CA GLY A 65 9.35 41.06 -3.48
C GLY A 65 9.74 39.88 -2.60
N ALA A 66 9.10 38.74 -2.84
CA ALA A 66 9.51 37.48 -2.26
C ALA A 66 9.26 36.35 -3.26
N LEU A 67 10.11 35.34 -3.20
CA LEU A 67 9.97 34.08 -3.91
C LEU A 67 9.59 33.01 -2.89
N LYS A 68 8.62 32.18 -3.24
CA LYS A 68 8.31 30.99 -2.44
C LYS A 68 9.34 29.89 -2.73
N GLU A 69 9.45 28.95 -1.80
CA GLU A 69 10.24 27.74 -1.98
C GLU A 69 9.95 27.05 -3.31
N GLY A 70 10.99 26.47 -3.93
CA GLY A 70 10.91 25.76 -5.21
C GLY A 70 10.87 26.67 -6.44
N ARG A 71 10.68 28.00 -6.29
CA ARG A 71 10.69 28.92 -7.43
C ARG A 71 12.07 28.95 -8.09
N THR A 72 12.11 28.87 -9.42
CA THR A 72 13.34 28.91 -10.21
C THR A 72 13.55 30.25 -10.91
N PHE A 73 14.81 30.61 -11.14
CA PHE A 73 15.22 31.78 -11.94
C PHE A 73 16.61 31.57 -12.54
N VAL A 74 16.90 32.25 -13.65
CA VAL A 74 18.23 32.21 -14.27
C VAL A 74 19.11 33.27 -13.62
N VAL A 75 20.26 32.85 -13.13
CA VAL A 75 21.29 33.73 -12.59
C VAL A 75 21.89 34.51 -13.75
N THR A 76 21.74 35.83 -13.72
CA THR A 76 22.31 36.74 -14.71
C THR A 76 23.62 37.37 -14.23
N GLY A 77 23.95 37.22 -12.94
CA GLY A 77 25.16 37.73 -12.31
C GLY A 77 25.23 37.41 -10.82
N SER A 78 26.31 37.79 -10.14
CA SER A 78 26.43 37.64 -8.68
C SER A 78 27.28 38.77 -8.07
N ALA A 79 27.01 39.10 -6.80
CA ALA A 79 27.74 40.11 -6.05
C ALA A 79 27.89 39.69 -4.58
N LYS A 80 28.92 40.15 -3.88
CA LYS A 80 29.09 39.91 -2.43
C LYS A 80 28.62 41.13 -1.64
N ASP A 81 27.96 40.89 -0.52
CA ASP A 81 27.68 41.96 0.45
C ASP A 81 28.88 42.25 1.35
N SER A 82 28.76 43.24 2.23
CA SER A 82 29.82 43.67 3.16
C SER A 82 30.23 42.60 4.17
N SER A 83 29.42 41.55 4.35
CA SER A 83 29.73 40.39 5.20
C SER A 83 30.35 39.23 4.42
N GLY A 84 30.61 39.41 3.12
CA GLY A 84 31.19 38.42 2.23
C GLY A 84 30.20 37.39 1.68
N VAL A 85 28.89 37.53 1.96
CA VAL A 85 27.87 36.61 1.48
C VAL A 85 27.55 36.90 0.02
N VAL A 86 27.51 35.86 -0.81
CA VAL A 86 27.16 35.97 -2.22
C VAL A 86 25.65 36.15 -2.38
N TRP A 87 25.26 37.02 -3.30
CA TRP A 87 23.89 37.27 -3.73
C TRP A 87 23.80 37.04 -5.23
N TYR A 88 22.82 36.26 -5.68
CA TYR A 88 22.58 36.04 -7.10
C TYR A 88 21.64 37.10 -7.65
N GLN A 89 22.04 37.65 -8.79
CA GLN A 89 21.31 38.64 -9.56
C GLN A 89 20.46 37.93 -10.62
N PHE A 90 19.22 38.36 -10.79
CA PHE A 90 18.31 37.86 -11.81
C PHE A 90 17.27 38.91 -12.22
N SER A 91 16.56 38.62 -13.31
CA SER A 91 15.46 39.48 -13.76
C SER A 91 14.20 39.24 -12.91
N PHE A 92 13.64 40.30 -12.31
CA PHE A 92 12.44 40.25 -11.48
C PHE A 92 11.43 41.32 -11.94
N GLY A 93 10.51 40.93 -12.83
CA GLY A 93 9.62 41.86 -13.53
C GLY A 93 10.39 42.76 -14.48
N SER A 94 10.21 44.08 -14.39
CA SER A 94 10.99 45.08 -15.15
C SER A 94 12.25 45.57 -14.42
N ARG A 95 12.57 44.98 -13.25
CA ARG A 95 13.70 45.38 -12.39
C ARG A 95 14.69 44.24 -12.22
N THR A 96 15.89 44.58 -11.78
CA THR A 96 16.87 43.59 -11.29
C THR A 96 16.58 43.24 -9.84
N GLY A 97 16.54 41.94 -9.54
CA GLY A 97 16.40 41.42 -8.18
C GLY A 97 17.67 40.70 -7.71
N TYR A 98 17.89 40.72 -6.39
CA TYR A 98 18.97 40.01 -5.72
C TYR A 98 18.40 39.09 -4.63
N VAL A 99 18.91 37.87 -4.55
CA VAL A 99 18.60 36.91 -3.47
C VAL A 99 19.88 36.29 -2.92
N SER A 100 19.91 36.04 -1.61
CA SER A 100 21.11 35.51 -0.96
C SER A 100 21.37 34.06 -1.38
N SER A 101 22.63 33.76 -1.70
CA SER A 101 23.06 32.42 -2.10
C SER A 101 22.84 31.36 -1.04
N ARG A 102 22.72 31.76 0.23
CA ARG A 102 22.49 30.85 1.37
C ARG A 102 21.16 30.11 1.30
N TYR A 103 20.22 30.62 0.51
CA TYR A 103 18.84 30.13 0.47
C TYR A 103 18.43 29.66 -0.93
N VAL A 104 19.40 29.39 -1.80
CA VAL A 104 19.14 28.95 -3.17
C VAL A 104 20.17 27.92 -3.64
N ASN A 105 19.71 26.92 -4.38
CA ASN A 105 20.53 25.85 -4.95
C ASN A 105 20.67 26.04 -6.47
N ILE A 106 21.85 25.76 -7.04
CA ILE A 106 22.07 25.81 -8.49
C ILE A 106 21.76 24.45 -9.14
N LYS A 107 20.87 24.45 -10.13
CA LYS A 107 20.48 23.28 -10.93
C LYS A 107 21.51 23.03 -12.03
N GLN A 108 22.14 21.85 -12.00
CA GLN A 108 23.10 21.40 -13.02
C GLN A 108 22.40 21.14 -14.37
N PRO A 109 23.07 21.37 -15.52
CA PRO A 109 22.49 21.15 -16.83
C PRO A 109 22.19 19.66 -17.07
N THR A 110 21.00 19.36 -17.59
CA THR A 110 20.57 17.98 -17.87
C THR A 110 21.29 17.43 -19.10
N VAL A 111 22.17 16.45 -18.89
CA VAL A 111 22.90 15.74 -19.95
C VAL A 111 22.19 14.44 -20.28
N THR A 112 21.83 14.26 -21.55
CA THR A 112 21.31 12.98 -22.05
C THR A 112 22.49 12.06 -22.36
N PRO A 113 22.65 10.92 -21.67
CA PRO A 113 23.78 10.01 -21.93
C PRO A 113 23.66 9.40 -23.33
N VAL A 114 24.82 9.20 -23.97
CA VAL A 114 24.92 8.58 -25.30
C VAL A 114 25.98 7.50 -25.22
N SER A 115 25.65 6.28 -25.65
CA SER A 115 26.56 5.14 -25.63
C SER A 115 27.05 4.81 -27.05
N ASN A 116 28.23 4.20 -27.13
CA ASN A 116 28.83 3.68 -28.38
C ASN A 116 29.03 4.73 -29.48
N THR A 117 29.21 6.00 -29.12
CA THR A 117 29.38 7.11 -30.06
C THR A 117 30.77 7.71 -29.92
N GLN A 118 31.57 7.71 -31.00
CA GLN A 118 32.79 8.51 -31.09
C GLN A 118 32.53 9.81 -31.83
N GLY A 119 33.14 10.90 -31.36
CA GLY A 119 33.15 12.21 -31.99
C GLY A 119 34.53 12.54 -32.52
N ALA A 120 34.61 13.18 -33.69
CA ALA A 120 35.83 13.73 -34.27
C ALA A 120 35.64 15.22 -34.58
N VAL A 121 36.57 16.08 -34.14
CA VAL A 121 36.50 17.53 -34.40
C VAL A 121 36.59 17.79 -35.90
N SER A 122 35.52 18.32 -36.50
CA SER A 122 35.46 18.56 -37.94
C SER A 122 36.05 19.90 -38.37
N ASP A 123 36.09 20.87 -37.45
CA ASP A 123 36.70 22.19 -37.64
C ASP A 123 37.20 22.72 -36.28
N GLY A 124 38.44 23.20 -36.21
CA GLY A 124 39.14 23.45 -34.94
C GLY A 124 40.24 24.52 -35.05
N PRO A 125 40.81 24.98 -33.92
CA PRO A 125 40.70 24.40 -32.59
C PRO A 125 39.36 24.69 -31.88
N LEU A 126 38.70 23.62 -31.42
CA LEU A 126 37.37 23.64 -30.79
C LEU A 126 37.47 23.80 -29.26
N ARG A 127 36.81 24.81 -28.69
CA ARG A 127 36.86 25.11 -27.25
C ARG A 127 36.02 24.12 -26.43
N VAL A 128 36.63 23.57 -25.38
CA VAL A 128 35.98 22.71 -24.38
C VAL A 128 35.50 23.59 -23.22
N ARG A 129 34.24 23.46 -22.82
CA ARG A 129 33.60 24.29 -21.79
C ARG A 129 33.09 23.48 -20.61
N SER A 130 32.82 24.15 -19.49
CA SER A 130 32.29 23.53 -18.27
C SER A 130 30.80 23.22 -18.29
N GLY A 131 30.08 23.65 -19.33
CA GLY A 131 28.66 23.37 -19.54
C GLY A 131 28.20 23.68 -20.98
N PRO A 132 26.97 23.29 -21.36
CA PRO A 132 26.45 23.43 -22.71
C PRO A 132 26.04 24.89 -22.99
N GLY A 133 26.89 25.62 -23.69
CA GLY A 133 26.64 26.99 -24.12
C GLY A 133 27.89 27.87 -24.08
N THR A 134 27.86 29.00 -24.79
CA THR A 134 29.03 29.90 -24.90
C THR A 134 29.29 30.75 -23.65
N GLY A 135 28.30 30.86 -22.74
CA GLY A 135 28.42 31.53 -21.45
C GLY A 135 29.18 30.74 -20.38
N TYR A 136 29.39 29.44 -20.56
CA TYR A 136 30.14 28.59 -19.63
C TYR A 136 31.66 28.78 -19.75
N SER A 137 32.36 28.62 -18.62
CA SER A 137 33.83 28.79 -18.55
C SER A 137 34.58 27.84 -19.49
N VAL A 138 35.68 28.31 -20.07
CA VAL A 138 36.52 27.51 -20.99
C VAL A 138 37.52 26.68 -20.18
N LEU A 139 37.49 25.36 -20.36
CA LEU A 139 38.37 24.38 -19.70
C LEU A 139 39.62 24.05 -20.51
N GLY A 140 39.56 24.20 -21.84
CA GLY A 140 40.65 23.87 -22.76
C GLY A 140 40.21 23.89 -24.22
N SER A 141 40.96 23.24 -25.12
CA SER A 141 40.62 23.12 -26.55
C SER A 141 41.07 21.80 -27.17
N LEU A 142 40.39 21.37 -28.25
CA LEU A 142 40.72 20.21 -29.06
C LEU A 142 41.15 20.63 -30.47
N ALA A 143 42.21 20.00 -31.00
CA ALA A 143 42.66 20.23 -32.37
C ALA A 143 41.74 19.55 -33.41
N THR A 144 41.74 20.05 -34.65
CA THR A 144 40.98 19.47 -35.77
C THR A 144 41.38 18.01 -36.00
N GLY A 145 40.39 17.13 -36.25
CA GLY A 145 40.57 15.70 -36.42
C GLY A 145 40.76 14.91 -35.13
N LYS A 146 40.91 15.56 -33.96
CA LYS A 146 41.03 14.85 -32.68
C LYS A 146 39.73 14.11 -32.38
N THR A 147 39.87 12.83 -32.04
CA THR A 147 38.76 11.95 -31.67
C THR A 147 38.60 11.84 -30.16
N PHE A 148 37.36 11.65 -29.71
CA PHE A 148 37.00 11.44 -28.32
C PHE A 148 35.69 10.65 -28.21
N THR A 149 35.50 9.92 -27.11
CA THR A 149 34.26 9.19 -26.87
C THR A 149 33.20 10.15 -26.35
N VAL A 150 32.08 10.24 -27.04
CA VAL A 150 30.93 11.03 -26.59
C VAL A 150 30.22 10.23 -25.51
N SER A 151 30.16 10.80 -24.31
CA SER A 151 29.49 10.21 -23.15
C SER A 151 28.04 10.71 -22.99
N GLY A 152 27.72 11.85 -23.60
CA GLY A 152 26.40 12.46 -23.52
C GLY A 152 26.23 13.67 -24.44
N LYS A 153 25.02 14.21 -24.47
CA LYS A 153 24.67 15.45 -25.18
C LYS A 153 23.70 16.31 -24.37
N ALA A 154 23.81 17.62 -24.50
CA ALA A 154 22.93 18.58 -23.85
C ALA A 154 22.65 19.75 -24.80
N GLN A 155 21.49 20.37 -24.66
CA GLN A 155 21.09 21.52 -25.48
C GLN A 155 21.24 22.79 -24.65
N ASP A 156 21.84 23.85 -25.23
CA ASP A 156 21.91 25.15 -24.57
C ASP A 156 20.58 25.92 -24.68
N ILE A 157 20.51 27.07 -24.01
CA ILE A 157 19.28 27.88 -23.96
C ILE A 157 18.85 28.44 -25.33
N SER A 158 19.76 28.45 -26.31
CA SER A 158 19.49 28.87 -27.69
C SER A 158 19.11 27.68 -28.58
N GLY A 159 19.01 26.48 -28.02
CA GLY A 159 18.63 25.27 -28.77
C GLY A 159 19.79 24.60 -29.50
N VAL A 160 21.04 24.99 -29.26
CA VAL A 160 22.21 24.35 -29.91
C VAL A 160 22.66 23.15 -29.10
N TRP A 161 22.96 22.05 -29.77
CA TRP A 161 23.44 20.82 -29.12
C TRP A 161 24.95 20.91 -28.81
N TRP A 162 25.33 20.31 -27.69
CA TRP A 162 26.68 20.18 -27.19
C TRP A 162 26.94 18.72 -26.78
N TYR A 163 28.09 18.18 -27.13
CA TYR A 163 28.53 16.85 -26.73
C TYR A 163 29.39 16.92 -25.47
N SER A 164 29.15 16.02 -24.53
CA SER A 164 29.90 15.89 -23.28
C SER A 164 30.81 14.67 -23.27
N PHE A 165 31.98 14.79 -22.64
CA PHE A 165 33.00 13.75 -22.55
C PHE A 165 33.94 14.01 -21.36
N ASP A 166 34.71 12.99 -20.97
CA ASP A 166 35.78 13.19 -19.99
C ASP A 166 36.94 13.96 -20.61
N TYR A 167 37.32 15.05 -19.96
CA TYR A 167 38.46 15.88 -20.31
C TYR A 167 39.34 16.09 -19.09
N ASN A 168 40.40 15.29 -18.99
CA ASN A 168 41.36 15.29 -17.89
C ASN A 168 40.71 15.05 -16.51
N GLY A 169 39.79 14.09 -16.42
CA GLY A 169 39.08 13.76 -15.17
C GLY A 169 37.98 14.76 -14.78
N LYS A 170 37.57 15.64 -15.70
CA LYS A 170 36.43 16.56 -15.55
C LYS A 170 35.51 16.45 -16.75
N THR A 171 34.20 16.68 -16.57
CA THR A 171 33.25 16.70 -17.69
C THR A 171 33.41 17.97 -18.52
N GLY A 172 33.80 17.81 -19.79
CA GLY A 172 33.92 18.89 -20.76
C GLY A 172 32.81 18.85 -21.82
N TYR A 173 32.44 20.01 -22.34
CA TYR A 173 31.40 20.17 -23.38
C TYR A 173 31.97 20.87 -24.63
N VAL A 174 31.64 20.35 -25.81
CA VAL A 174 31.97 20.96 -27.11
C VAL A 174 30.74 21.02 -28.00
N SER A 175 30.60 22.07 -28.82
CA SER A 175 29.39 22.26 -29.62
C SER A 175 29.30 21.21 -30.74
N SER A 176 28.12 20.60 -30.90
CA SER A 176 27.91 19.51 -31.86
C SER A 176 28.09 19.94 -33.30
N GLN A 177 27.90 21.22 -33.60
CA GLN A 177 28.05 21.78 -34.95
C GLN A 177 29.48 21.66 -35.51
N TYR A 178 30.48 21.39 -34.64
CA TYR A 178 31.89 21.24 -35.02
C TYR A 178 32.43 19.82 -34.79
N VAL A 179 31.55 18.82 -34.63
CA VAL A 179 31.91 17.43 -34.34
C VAL A 179 31.15 16.47 -35.24
N LYS A 180 31.88 15.58 -35.93
CA LYS A 180 31.31 14.46 -36.70
C LYS A 180 31.24 13.20 -35.83
N THR A 181 30.12 12.48 -35.85
CA THR A 181 29.90 11.29 -34.99
C THR A 181 29.76 9.99 -35.77
N SER A 182 30.27 8.88 -35.20
CA SER A 182 30.09 7.51 -35.73
C SER A 182 29.79 6.50 -34.61
N SER A 183 28.93 5.51 -34.88
CA SER A 183 28.53 4.46 -33.93
C SER A 183 29.25 3.13 -34.22
N THR A 184 29.93 2.56 -33.22
CA THR A 184 30.68 1.30 -33.35
C THR A 184 30.01 0.20 -32.55
N SER A 185 29.66 -0.92 -33.20
CA SER A 185 29.05 -2.09 -32.56
C SER A 185 30.14 -3.10 -32.21
N SER A 186 30.46 -3.28 -30.93
CA SER A 186 31.27 -4.39 -30.41
C SER A 186 31.06 -4.55 -28.90
N SER A 187 30.86 -5.80 -28.51
CA SER A 187 30.51 -6.32 -27.19
C SER A 187 31.69 -6.28 -26.21
N VAL A 188 31.51 -5.62 -25.06
CA VAL A 188 32.38 -5.76 -23.87
C VAL A 188 31.53 -5.64 -22.60
N VAL A 189 31.76 -6.55 -21.64
CA VAL A 189 31.06 -6.68 -20.36
C VAL A 189 32.00 -6.24 -19.22
N GLU A 190 31.52 -5.40 -18.31
CA GLU A 190 32.05 -5.16 -16.94
C GLU A 190 30.87 -5.34 -15.97
N VAL A 191 30.64 -6.49 -15.31
CA VAL A 191 31.26 -7.19 -14.16
C VAL A 191 30.93 -6.58 -12.78
N GLU A 192 30.01 -7.26 -12.08
CA GLU A 192 29.79 -7.13 -10.64
C GLU A 192 30.85 -7.88 -9.80
N LYS A 193 31.12 -7.39 -8.58
CA LYS A 193 32.15 -7.91 -7.66
C LYS A 193 31.81 -9.32 -7.19
N THR A 194 32.67 -10.29 -7.51
CA THR A 194 32.56 -11.70 -7.08
C THR A 194 33.74 -12.06 -6.16
N THR A 195 33.49 -12.72 -5.03
CA THR A 195 34.54 -13.20 -4.09
C THR A 195 34.68 -14.72 -4.20
N GLY A 196 35.90 -15.19 -4.45
CA GLY A 196 36.25 -16.61 -4.51
C GLY A 196 36.95 -17.08 -3.24
N THR A 197 36.65 -18.29 -2.77
CA THR A 197 37.32 -18.93 -1.63
C THR A 197 37.89 -20.28 -2.04
N VAL A 198 39.14 -20.58 -1.68
CA VAL A 198 39.81 -21.83 -2.04
C VAL A 198 39.13 -23.00 -1.34
N SER A 199 38.50 -23.89 -2.11
CA SER A 199 37.75 -25.04 -1.59
C SER A 199 38.64 -26.25 -1.28
N ASP A 200 39.79 -26.37 -1.94
CA ASP A 200 40.79 -27.42 -1.73
C ASP A 200 42.18 -26.89 -2.12
N GLY A 201 43.21 -27.12 -1.29
CA GLY A 201 44.50 -26.40 -1.37
C GLY A 201 45.69 -27.14 -0.77
N PRO A 202 46.94 -26.63 -0.97
CA PRO A 202 47.27 -25.27 -1.45
C PRO A 202 47.12 -25.08 -2.97
N LEU A 203 46.35 -24.05 -3.36
CA LEU A 203 46.02 -23.72 -4.76
C LEU A 203 47.09 -22.80 -5.39
N ARG A 204 47.63 -23.18 -6.55
CA ARG A 204 48.71 -22.42 -7.22
C ARG A 204 48.18 -21.22 -8.00
N VAL A 205 48.81 -20.06 -7.81
CA VAL A 205 48.57 -18.82 -8.58
C VAL A 205 49.55 -18.74 -9.74
N ARG A 206 49.07 -18.53 -10.97
CA ARG A 206 49.88 -18.55 -12.20
C ARG A 206 49.81 -17.24 -12.98
N THR A 207 50.79 -17.01 -13.84
CA THR A 207 50.89 -15.82 -14.71
C THR A 207 49.85 -15.77 -15.83
N GLY A 208 49.18 -16.89 -16.14
CA GLY A 208 48.13 -16.98 -17.17
C GLY A 208 47.14 -18.13 -16.91
N PRO A 209 46.01 -18.18 -17.63
CA PRO A 209 44.97 -19.21 -17.47
C PRO A 209 45.44 -20.54 -18.10
N GLY A 210 45.91 -21.47 -17.27
CA GLY A 210 46.35 -22.80 -17.69
C GLY A 210 47.47 -23.38 -16.81
N THR A 211 47.63 -24.70 -16.78
CA THR A 211 48.64 -25.37 -15.94
C THR A 211 50.07 -25.24 -16.46
N SER A 212 50.25 -24.82 -17.72
CA SER A 212 51.54 -24.58 -18.38
C SER A 212 52.18 -23.23 -18.05
N TYR A 213 51.44 -22.27 -17.49
CA TYR A 213 51.95 -20.94 -17.12
C TYR A 213 52.76 -20.97 -15.81
N SER A 214 53.77 -20.11 -15.71
CA SER A 214 54.68 -20.05 -14.55
C SER A 214 53.94 -19.70 -13.25
N VAL A 215 54.39 -20.30 -12.14
CA VAL A 215 53.77 -20.14 -10.81
C VAL A 215 54.30 -18.88 -10.13
N LEU A 216 53.40 -18.00 -9.72
CA LEU A 216 53.67 -16.76 -8.98
C LEU A 216 53.66 -16.97 -7.45
N GLY A 217 52.94 -17.99 -6.96
CA GLY A 217 52.77 -18.29 -5.54
C GLY A 217 51.64 -19.30 -5.30
N SER A 218 51.17 -19.42 -4.06
CA SER A 218 50.05 -20.30 -3.71
C SER A 218 49.12 -19.67 -2.66
N LEU A 219 47.87 -20.13 -2.64
CA LEU A 219 46.83 -19.76 -1.70
C LEU A 219 46.46 -21.00 -0.85
N ALA A 220 46.43 -20.85 0.47
CA ALA A 220 46.03 -21.93 1.37
C ALA A 220 44.52 -22.26 1.24
N THR A 221 44.12 -23.46 1.65
CA THR A 221 42.70 -23.84 1.72
C THR A 221 41.93 -22.88 2.63
N GLY A 222 40.74 -22.45 2.20
CA GLY A 222 39.91 -21.48 2.91
C GLY A 222 40.30 -20.02 2.72
N LYS A 223 41.39 -19.68 2.01
CA LYS A 223 41.73 -18.28 1.71
C LYS A 223 40.78 -17.69 0.66
N SER A 224 40.25 -16.49 0.94
CA SER A 224 39.38 -15.74 0.02
C SER A 224 40.13 -14.64 -0.74
N PHE A 225 39.67 -14.33 -1.96
CA PHE A 225 40.21 -13.28 -2.84
C PHE A 225 39.13 -12.74 -3.79
N THR A 226 39.32 -11.50 -4.29
CA THR A 226 38.40 -10.87 -5.24
C THR A 226 38.66 -11.36 -6.66
N VAL A 227 37.60 -11.80 -7.34
CA VAL A 227 37.65 -12.17 -8.75
C VAL A 227 37.46 -10.90 -9.59
N THR A 228 38.52 -10.55 -10.32
CA THR A 228 38.61 -9.35 -11.18
C THR A 228 38.36 -9.66 -12.65
N GLY A 229 37.99 -10.91 -12.96
CA GLY A 229 37.72 -11.39 -14.31
C GLY A 229 37.79 -12.92 -14.40
N LYS A 230 37.44 -13.47 -15.56
CA LYS A 230 37.53 -14.90 -15.86
C LYS A 230 38.07 -15.11 -17.27
N ALA A 231 38.81 -16.19 -17.47
CA ALA A 231 39.34 -16.59 -18.78
C ALA A 231 39.31 -18.11 -18.91
N GLN A 232 39.15 -18.62 -20.14
CA GLN A 232 39.28 -20.04 -20.43
C GLN A 232 40.70 -20.34 -20.92
N ASP A 233 41.25 -21.48 -20.53
CA ASP A 233 42.44 -22.02 -21.18
C ASP A 233 42.08 -22.70 -22.52
N SER A 234 43.09 -23.16 -23.25
CA SER A 234 42.92 -23.82 -24.56
C SER A 234 42.14 -25.13 -24.50
N SER A 235 41.87 -25.69 -23.31
CA SER A 235 41.03 -26.87 -23.11
C SER A 235 39.57 -26.53 -22.78
N GLY A 236 39.24 -25.23 -22.69
CA GLY A 236 37.91 -24.74 -22.31
C GLY A 236 37.66 -24.66 -20.80
N THR A 237 38.69 -24.94 -19.98
CA THR A 237 38.58 -24.90 -18.51
C THR A 237 38.63 -23.46 -18.01
N TRP A 238 37.75 -23.09 -17.07
CA TRP A 238 37.66 -21.73 -16.53
C TRP A 238 38.71 -21.43 -15.45
N TRP A 239 39.24 -20.21 -15.49
CA TRP A 239 40.20 -19.64 -14.55
C TRP A 239 39.71 -18.28 -14.06
N TYR A 240 39.86 -18.03 -12.75
CA TYR A 240 39.56 -16.75 -12.13
C TYR A 240 40.80 -15.85 -12.07
N ARG A 241 40.65 -14.59 -12.47
CA ARG A 241 41.70 -13.56 -12.48
C ARG A 241 41.69 -12.78 -11.17
N LEU A 242 42.85 -12.56 -10.57
CA LEU A 242 43.02 -11.78 -9.34
C LEU A 242 44.27 -10.90 -9.40
N THR A 243 44.38 -9.96 -8.46
CA THR A 243 45.65 -9.26 -8.19
C THR A 243 46.40 -10.00 -7.10
N TYR A 244 47.63 -10.44 -7.37
CA TYR A 244 48.50 -11.14 -6.43
C TYR A 244 49.85 -10.42 -6.35
N SER A 245 50.18 -9.87 -5.17
CA SER A 245 51.40 -9.10 -4.92
C SER A 245 51.64 -7.96 -5.94
N GLY A 246 50.58 -7.22 -6.28
CA GLY A 246 50.64 -6.09 -7.22
C GLY A 246 50.72 -6.47 -8.71
N LYS A 247 50.64 -7.78 -9.04
CA LYS A 247 50.65 -8.29 -10.42
C LYS A 247 49.37 -9.07 -10.72
N THR A 248 49.01 -9.18 -11.99
CA THR A 248 47.87 -9.97 -12.44
C THR A 248 48.19 -11.47 -12.36
N GLY A 249 47.33 -12.26 -11.70
CA GLY A 249 47.46 -13.71 -11.56
C GLY A 249 46.15 -14.45 -11.83
N TYR A 250 46.24 -15.77 -12.02
CA TYR A 250 45.11 -16.66 -12.34
C TYR A 250 45.12 -17.93 -11.49
N VAL A 251 43.93 -18.40 -11.09
CA VAL A 251 43.70 -19.67 -10.36
C VAL A 251 42.55 -20.47 -10.99
N SER A 252 42.62 -21.80 -10.94
CA SER A 252 41.60 -22.65 -11.57
C SER A 252 40.26 -22.57 -10.83
N SER A 253 39.15 -22.40 -11.58
CA SER A 253 37.81 -22.28 -10.98
C SER A 253 37.32 -23.59 -10.34
N ALA A 254 37.93 -24.74 -10.70
CA ALA A 254 37.54 -26.05 -10.17
C ALA A 254 37.83 -26.20 -8.66
N TYR A 255 38.71 -25.37 -8.10
CA TYR A 255 39.14 -25.42 -6.69
C TYR A 255 38.74 -24.16 -5.91
N VAL A 256 37.74 -23.43 -6.42
CA VAL A 256 37.29 -22.16 -5.85
C VAL A 256 35.76 -22.14 -5.75
N THR A 257 35.24 -22.03 -4.55
CA THR A 257 33.82 -21.77 -4.31
C THR A 257 33.55 -20.27 -4.36
N THR A 258 32.56 -19.86 -5.15
CA THR A 258 32.17 -18.45 -5.28
C THR A 258 30.91 -18.21 -4.47
N LYS A 259 30.99 -17.27 -3.52
CA LYS A 259 29.83 -16.80 -2.77
C LYS A 259 29.46 -15.43 -3.32
N THR A 260 28.32 -15.34 -3.97
CA THR A 260 27.67 -14.05 -4.24
C THR A 260 26.78 -13.79 -3.03
N GLU A 261 27.29 -13.03 -2.08
CA GLU A 261 26.56 -12.70 -0.86
C GLU A 261 25.36 -11.80 -1.19
N SER A 262 24.17 -12.18 -0.73
CA SER A 262 22.98 -11.34 -0.79
C SER A 262 22.17 -11.48 0.51
N GLY A 263 22.12 -10.40 1.28
CA GLY A 263 21.54 -10.19 2.62
C GLY A 263 22.43 -9.23 3.43
N THR A 264 22.01 -8.23 4.21
CA THR A 264 20.72 -7.57 4.56
C THR A 264 21.07 -6.28 5.36
N GLU A 265 20.22 -5.22 5.27
CA GLU A 265 20.10 -4.00 6.13
C GLU A 265 21.04 -2.75 5.92
N GLU A 266 20.43 -1.58 5.58
CA GLU A 266 20.84 -0.12 5.61
C GLU A 266 22.14 0.36 4.86
N GLU A 267 22.17 1.04 3.68
CA GLU A 267 21.73 2.38 3.12
C GLU A 267 22.62 3.62 3.46
N PRO A 268 22.88 4.65 2.59
CA PRO A 268 22.05 5.21 1.47
C PRO A 268 22.86 5.59 0.18
N LYS A 269 22.37 6.12 -0.96
CA LYS A 269 21.05 6.39 -1.58
C LYS A 269 21.27 6.56 -3.11
N PRO A 270 20.22 6.46 -3.95
CA PRO A 270 20.26 6.04 -5.35
C PRO A 270 20.02 7.19 -6.35
N ASP A 271 20.50 7.03 -7.59
CA ASP A 271 20.05 7.83 -8.75
C ASP A 271 19.79 6.91 -9.96
N THR A 272 18.56 6.39 -10.07
CA THR A 272 17.46 6.74 -10.99
C THR A 272 17.69 6.44 -12.49
N GLY A 273 17.96 5.17 -12.79
CA GLY A 273 17.70 4.62 -14.13
C GLY A 273 16.20 4.45 -14.35
N LYS A 274 15.66 5.12 -15.37
CA LYS A 274 14.24 5.14 -15.78
C LYS A 274 13.61 3.75 -15.67
N LYS A 275 12.73 3.56 -14.68
CA LYS A 275 11.93 2.35 -14.54
C LYS A 275 10.88 2.30 -15.64
N GLN A 276 11.04 1.35 -16.56
CA GLN A 276 9.94 0.93 -17.42
C GLN A 276 9.07 -0.02 -16.63
N VAL A 277 7.80 0.31 -16.50
CA VAL A 277 6.84 -0.53 -15.79
C VAL A 277 5.95 -1.21 -16.82
N GLY A 278 5.93 -2.53 -16.75
CA GLY A 278 5.03 -3.37 -17.53
C GLY A 278 3.74 -3.57 -16.75
N THR A 279 2.61 -3.17 -17.33
CA THR A 279 1.29 -3.51 -16.82
C THR A 279 0.72 -4.62 -17.67
N VAL A 280 0.42 -5.77 -17.06
CA VAL A 280 -0.29 -6.85 -17.77
C VAL A 280 -1.68 -6.34 -18.12
N PHE A 281 -2.04 -6.27 -19.41
CA PHE A 281 -3.36 -5.80 -19.86
C PHE A 281 -4.30 -6.93 -20.32
N ASP A 282 -3.75 -8.13 -20.56
CA ASP A 282 -4.49 -9.34 -20.90
C ASP A 282 -3.77 -10.58 -20.32
N GLY A 283 -4.36 -11.22 -19.32
CA GLY A 283 -3.71 -12.17 -18.43
C GLY A 283 -4.69 -13.12 -17.76
N PRO A 284 -4.20 -14.05 -16.91
CA PRO A 284 -2.87 -13.99 -16.33
C PRO A 284 -1.78 -14.49 -17.24
N LEU A 285 -0.69 -13.75 -17.18
CA LEU A 285 0.45 -13.87 -18.05
C LEU A 285 1.49 -14.76 -17.38
N ARG A 286 1.78 -15.91 -17.99
CA ARG A 286 2.74 -16.89 -17.44
C ARG A 286 4.13 -16.29 -17.39
N VAL A 287 4.71 -16.27 -16.19
CA VAL A 287 6.11 -15.98 -15.94
C VAL A 287 6.90 -17.25 -16.21
N ARG A 288 7.83 -17.21 -17.14
CA ARG A 288 8.61 -18.38 -17.58
C ARG A 288 10.08 -18.24 -17.22
N SER A 289 10.79 -19.36 -17.13
CA SER A 289 12.22 -19.39 -16.82
C SER A 289 13.12 -18.86 -17.93
N GLY A 290 12.56 -18.72 -19.14
CA GLY A 290 13.21 -18.14 -20.31
C GLY A 290 12.20 -17.51 -21.29
N ALA A 291 12.72 -16.75 -22.26
CA ALA A 291 11.93 -16.09 -23.29
C ALA A 291 11.49 -17.10 -24.37
N GLY A 292 10.24 -17.55 -24.29
CA GLY A 292 9.63 -18.50 -25.22
C GLY A 292 8.59 -19.38 -24.54
N THR A 293 7.59 -19.87 -25.28
CA THR A 293 6.51 -20.70 -24.73
C THR A 293 6.93 -22.12 -24.33
N ASN A 294 8.13 -22.54 -24.75
CA ASN A 294 8.78 -23.82 -24.47
C ASN A 294 9.54 -23.85 -23.13
N HIS A 295 9.73 -22.72 -22.45
CA HIS A 295 10.40 -22.65 -21.14
C HIS A 295 9.45 -22.92 -19.97
N ASP A 296 9.99 -23.49 -18.88
CA ASP A 296 9.24 -23.86 -17.67
C ASP A 296 8.50 -22.66 -17.07
N THR A 297 7.28 -22.90 -16.57
CA THR A 297 6.48 -21.83 -15.95
C THR A 297 6.88 -21.67 -14.48
N LEU A 298 7.40 -20.48 -14.14
CA LEU A 298 7.82 -20.10 -12.80
C LEU A 298 6.66 -19.56 -11.93
N GLY A 299 5.60 -19.07 -12.57
CA GLY A 299 4.36 -18.59 -11.95
C GLY A 299 3.53 -17.74 -12.92
N GLN A 300 2.63 -16.88 -12.42
CA GLN A 300 1.75 -16.06 -13.26
C GLN A 300 1.62 -14.62 -12.74
N LEU A 301 1.43 -13.68 -13.67
CA LEU A 301 1.09 -12.29 -13.41
C LEU A 301 -0.36 -12.03 -13.81
N ILE A 302 -1.15 -11.74 -12.80
CA ILE A 302 -2.48 -11.15 -12.81
C ILE A 302 -2.54 -9.91 -13.74
N THR A 303 -3.64 -9.67 -14.43
CA THR A 303 -3.82 -8.40 -15.19
C THR A 303 -4.06 -7.23 -14.27
N GLY A 304 -3.56 -6.08 -14.70
CA GLY A 304 -3.37 -4.91 -13.86
C GLY A 304 -2.12 -5.02 -13.00
N LYS A 305 -1.47 -6.20 -12.89
CA LYS A 305 -0.19 -6.30 -12.18
C LYS A 305 0.86 -5.52 -12.95
N THR A 306 1.43 -4.56 -12.24
CA THR A 306 2.62 -3.85 -12.64
C THR A 306 3.85 -4.59 -12.16
N PHE A 307 4.89 -4.57 -12.97
CA PHE A 307 6.21 -5.08 -12.63
C PHE A 307 7.26 -4.20 -13.31
N ASP A 308 8.40 -4.04 -12.65
CA ASP A 308 9.53 -3.39 -13.27
C ASP A 308 10.02 -4.28 -14.41
N ILE A 309 10.09 -3.70 -15.61
CA ILE A 309 10.72 -4.35 -16.76
C ILE A 309 12.21 -4.18 -16.54
N GLU A 310 12.82 -5.25 -16.07
CA GLU A 310 14.25 -5.35 -15.77
C GLU A 310 15.06 -5.72 -17.03
N GLY A 311 14.39 -5.95 -18.16
CA GLY A 311 15.00 -6.20 -19.46
C GLY A 311 14.03 -6.80 -20.48
N THR A 312 14.52 -7.04 -21.70
CA THR A 312 13.79 -7.73 -22.77
C THR A 312 14.62 -8.86 -23.36
N ALA A 313 13.95 -9.90 -23.87
CA ALA A 313 14.56 -10.99 -24.62
C ALA A 313 13.61 -11.45 -25.72
N THR A 314 14.13 -11.88 -26.87
CA THR A 314 13.31 -12.27 -28.02
C THR A 314 13.44 -13.77 -28.26
N ASP A 315 12.34 -14.48 -28.40
CA ASP A 315 12.35 -15.93 -28.68
C ASP A 315 12.60 -16.23 -30.18
N SER A 316 12.76 -17.50 -30.52
CA SER A 316 13.02 -17.96 -31.89
C SER A 316 11.88 -17.68 -32.88
N SER A 317 10.69 -17.31 -32.39
CA SER A 317 9.55 -16.88 -33.22
C SER A 317 9.52 -15.38 -33.47
N GLY A 318 10.47 -14.63 -32.91
CA GLY A 318 10.53 -13.16 -33.00
C GLY A 318 9.67 -12.43 -31.97
N THR A 319 9.08 -13.14 -31.00
CA THR A 319 8.25 -12.53 -29.95
C THR A 319 9.14 -11.98 -28.84
N VAL A 320 8.94 -10.71 -28.47
CA VAL A 320 9.65 -10.07 -27.35
C VAL A 320 9.02 -10.50 -26.02
N TRP A 321 9.85 -10.68 -25.00
CA TRP A 321 9.49 -11.05 -23.64
C TRP A 321 10.13 -10.06 -22.68
N TYR A 322 9.34 -9.52 -21.75
CA TYR A 322 9.80 -8.66 -20.67
C TYR A 322 10.29 -9.49 -19.50
N LYS A 323 11.49 -9.17 -19.02
CA LYS A 323 12.14 -9.79 -17.87
C LYS A 323 11.72 -9.07 -16.60
N LEU A 324 11.42 -9.84 -15.56
CA LEU A 324 11.07 -9.34 -14.24
C LEU A 324 11.66 -10.24 -13.15
N THR A 325 11.79 -9.72 -11.95
CA THR A 325 12.01 -10.54 -10.76
C THR A 325 10.67 -11.07 -10.25
N TYR A 326 10.56 -12.40 -10.16
CA TYR A 326 9.37 -13.10 -9.68
C TYR A 326 9.77 -14.15 -8.64
N ASN A 327 9.35 -13.94 -7.38
CA ASN A 327 9.74 -14.76 -6.22
C ASN A 327 11.27 -14.89 -6.04
N GLY A 328 12.01 -13.78 -6.18
CA GLY A 328 13.45 -13.72 -5.94
C GLY A 328 14.34 -14.35 -7.03
N ARG A 329 13.75 -14.74 -8.17
CA ARG A 329 14.45 -15.26 -9.35
C ARG A 329 13.94 -14.57 -10.62
N PHE A 330 14.76 -14.57 -11.67
CA PHE A 330 14.35 -13.97 -12.95
C PHE A 330 13.30 -14.82 -13.66
N GLY A 331 12.27 -14.13 -14.16
CA GLY A 331 11.25 -14.70 -15.02
C GLY A 331 10.97 -13.80 -16.22
N TYR A 332 10.28 -14.36 -17.22
CA TYR A 332 9.99 -13.72 -18.49
C TYR A 332 8.51 -13.81 -18.82
N VAL A 333 7.93 -12.71 -19.29
CA VAL A 333 6.52 -12.62 -19.70
C VAL A 333 6.39 -12.01 -21.09
N SER A 334 5.51 -12.54 -21.93
CA SER A 334 5.44 -12.10 -23.33
C SER A 334 4.94 -10.67 -23.46
N SER A 335 5.63 -9.86 -24.27
CA SER A 335 5.34 -8.45 -24.49
C SER A 335 3.96 -8.22 -25.12
N LYS A 336 3.43 -9.22 -25.81
CA LYS A 336 2.10 -9.21 -26.45
C LYS A 336 0.97 -8.93 -25.46
N TYR A 337 1.21 -9.13 -24.17
CA TYR A 337 0.21 -9.06 -23.10
C TYR A 337 0.54 -8.00 -22.05
N VAL A 338 1.54 -7.15 -22.31
CA VAL A 338 2.07 -6.16 -21.37
C VAL A 338 2.14 -4.79 -22.04
N LYS A 339 1.50 -3.80 -21.43
CA LYS A 339 1.58 -2.40 -21.81
C LYS A 339 2.75 -1.78 -21.06
N VAL A 340 3.70 -1.20 -21.79
CA VAL A 340 4.88 -0.57 -21.20
C VAL A 340 4.62 0.91 -21.01
N THR A 341 4.84 1.39 -19.79
CA THR A 341 4.80 2.81 -19.45
C THR A 341 6.20 3.22 -19.01
N GLU A 342 6.78 4.24 -19.67
CA GLU A 342 8.04 4.83 -19.24
C GLU A 342 7.76 5.84 -18.13
N MET A 343 8.26 5.59 -16.91
CA MET A 343 8.23 6.62 -15.87
C MET A 343 9.44 7.54 -16.01
N LYS A 344 9.20 8.85 -16.05
CA LYS A 344 10.22 9.86 -15.77
C LYS A 344 10.32 10.02 -14.25
N ASP A 345 11.52 9.94 -13.71
CA ASP A 345 11.78 10.17 -12.29
C ASP A 345 11.79 11.69 -12.03
N ASP A 346 10.69 12.23 -11.52
CA ASP A 346 10.58 13.57 -10.95
C ASP A 346 10.54 13.42 -9.42
N GLY A 347 11.50 14.00 -8.71
CA GLY A 347 11.61 13.90 -7.25
C GLY A 347 11.51 15.26 -6.56
N ASN A 348 10.32 15.64 -6.08
CA ASN A 348 10.02 15.66 -4.64
C ASN A 348 8.58 16.14 -4.35
N SER A 349 7.94 15.40 -3.45
CA SER A 349 6.56 15.55 -3.00
C SER A 349 6.26 16.87 -2.31
N GLY A 350 5.18 17.51 -2.76
CA GLY A 350 4.52 18.62 -2.08
C GLY A 350 3.15 18.90 -2.69
N SER A 351 2.21 17.95 -2.51
CA SER A 351 0.77 18.03 -2.78
C SER A 351 0.33 18.61 -4.13
N GLY A 352 -0.13 17.71 -5.01
CA GLY A 352 -0.91 18.10 -6.19
C GLY A 352 -0.59 17.34 -7.46
N GLU A 353 -0.09 16.11 -7.39
CA GLU A 353 -0.05 15.24 -8.56
C GLU A 353 -1.31 14.37 -8.58
N THR A 354 -2.20 14.67 -9.53
CA THR A 354 -3.26 13.75 -9.93
C THR A 354 -2.60 12.56 -10.61
N SER A 355 -2.42 11.47 -9.86
CA SER A 355 -2.04 10.18 -10.43
C SER A 355 -3.04 9.79 -11.52
N GLU A 356 -2.55 9.48 -12.72
CA GLU A 356 -3.38 8.87 -13.76
C GLU A 356 -4.07 7.64 -13.16
N PRO A 357 -5.40 7.55 -13.23
CA PRO A 357 -6.08 6.54 -12.46
C PRO A 357 -5.97 5.17 -13.12
N VAL A 358 -5.73 4.14 -12.31
CA VAL A 358 -5.56 2.76 -12.71
C VAL A 358 -6.93 2.15 -13.00
N THR A 359 -7.18 1.76 -14.24
CA THR A 359 -8.44 1.12 -14.63
C THR A 359 -8.35 -0.40 -14.56
N PHE A 360 -9.35 -1.05 -13.98
CA PHE A 360 -9.49 -2.50 -13.87
C PHE A 360 -10.82 -2.95 -14.44
N GLN A 361 -10.85 -4.12 -15.08
CA GLN A 361 -12.11 -4.79 -15.39
C GLN A 361 -12.49 -5.67 -14.20
N LEU A 362 -13.66 -5.45 -13.65
CA LEU A 362 -14.20 -6.26 -12.57
C LEU A 362 -15.37 -7.09 -13.09
N GLY A 363 -15.29 -8.39 -12.90
CA GLY A 363 -16.35 -9.33 -13.22
C GLY A 363 -17.17 -9.63 -11.96
N THR A 364 -18.48 -9.43 -12.03
CA THR A 364 -19.43 -9.85 -11.00
C THR A 364 -20.24 -11.04 -11.52
N THR A 365 -20.22 -12.15 -10.80
CA THR A 365 -20.96 -13.36 -11.19
C THR A 365 -22.48 -13.14 -11.06
N THR A 366 -23.27 -13.62 -12.01
CA THR A 366 -24.74 -13.49 -12.01
C THR A 366 -25.48 -14.81 -11.79
N ALA A 367 -24.77 -15.94 -11.82
CA ALA A 367 -25.36 -17.25 -11.60
C ALA A 367 -25.77 -17.44 -10.12
N TYR A 368 -27.07 -17.62 -9.87
CA TYR A 368 -27.63 -17.79 -8.53
C TYR A 368 -27.10 -19.05 -7.82
N ASP A 369 -27.02 -20.17 -8.53
CA ASP A 369 -26.49 -21.45 -8.01
C ASP A 369 -24.95 -21.54 -8.05
N GLY A 370 -24.29 -20.40 -8.31
CA GLY A 370 -22.85 -20.30 -8.44
C GLY A 370 -22.33 -20.60 -9.85
N LEU A 371 -21.27 -19.89 -10.23
CA LEU A 371 -20.58 -20.01 -11.50
C LEU A 371 -19.36 -20.91 -11.37
N ASN A 372 -19.38 -22.02 -12.10
CA ASN A 372 -18.22 -22.91 -12.18
C ASN A 372 -17.04 -22.20 -12.85
N VAL A 373 -15.91 -22.19 -12.15
CA VAL A 373 -14.61 -21.74 -12.64
C VAL A 373 -13.85 -22.95 -13.16
N ARG A 374 -13.34 -22.87 -14.38
CA ARG A 374 -12.69 -24.00 -15.06
C ARG A 374 -11.23 -23.73 -15.35
N LYS A 375 -10.47 -24.80 -15.62
CA LYS A 375 -9.04 -24.77 -15.94
C LYS A 375 -8.73 -24.19 -17.34
N GLY A 376 -9.72 -24.15 -18.21
CA GLY A 376 -9.63 -23.61 -19.57
C GLY A 376 -11.00 -23.12 -20.09
N PRO A 377 -11.03 -22.46 -21.25
CA PRO A 377 -12.24 -21.90 -21.84
C PRO A 377 -13.10 -23.01 -22.45
N GLY A 378 -14.17 -23.39 -21.76
CA GLY A 378 -15.14 -24.38 -22.24
C GLY A 378 -15.62 -25.32 -21.13
N THR A 379 -16.81 -25.90 -21.31
CA THR A 379 -17.42 -26.79 -20.31
C THR A 379 -16.75 -28.15 -20.18
N GLY A 380 -15.92 -28.55 -21.16
CA GLY A 380 -15.13 -29.78 -21.13
C GLY A 380 -13.87 -29.72 -20.23
N TYR A 381 -13.47 -28.53 -19.77
CA TYR A 381 -12.33 -28.39 -18.86
C TYR A 381 -12.70 -28.70 -17.41
N GLU A 382 -11.74 -29.24 -16.67
CA GLU A 382 -11.82 -29.51 -15.23
C GLU A 382 -12.35 -28.27 -14.46
N ARG A 383 -13.30 -28.50 -13.56
CA ARG A 383 -13.81 -27.48 -12.64
C ARG A 383 -12.81 -27.29 -11.49
N LEU A 384 -12.28 -26.07 -11.35
CA LEU A 384 -11.38 -25.68 -10.28
C LEU A 384 -12.15 -25.29 -9.00
N THR A 385 -13.21 -24.51 -9.16
CA THR A 385 -14.06 -24.05 -8.06
C THR A 385 -15.44 -23.62 -8.57
N THR A 386 -16.30 -23.15 -7.67
CA THR A 386 -17.57 -22.50 -7.97
C THR A 386 -17.60 -21.17 -7.21
N LEU A 387 -17.80 -20.06 -7.93
CA LEU A 387 -17.99 -18.74 -7.32
C LEU A 387 -19.49 -18.47 -7.12
N PRO A 388 -19.94 -17.99 -5.97
CA PRO A 388 -21.35 -17.74 -5.68
C PRO A 388 -21.80 -16.51 -6.47
N GLY A 389 -23.10 -16.38 -6.72
CA GLY A 389 -23.67 -15.20 -7.36
C GLY A 389 -23.32 -13.91 -6.59
N GLY A 390 -23.00 -12.84 -7.31
CA GLY A 390 -22.59 -11.55 -6.76
C GLY A 390 -21.10 -11.42 -6.44
N THR A 391 -20.30 -12.47 -6.65
CA THR A 391 -18.86 -12.42 -6.37
C THR A 391 -18.14 -11.56 -7.37
N SER A 392 -17.33 -10.63 -6.85
CA SER A 392 -16.54 -9.72 -7.67
C SER A 392 -15.09 -10.14 -7.73
N VAL A 393 -14.56 -10.29 -8.95
CA VAL A 393 -13.16 -10.64 -9.22
C VAL A 393 -12.56 -9.70 -10.26
N THR A 394 -11.26 -9.42 -10.15
CA THR A 394 -10.54 -8.70 -11.22
C THR A 394 -10.45 -9.60 -12.44
N ILE A 395 -11.13 -9.21 -13.53
CA ILE A 395 -10.99 -9.86 -14.83
C ILE A 395 -9.62 -9.52 -15.34
N THR A 396 -8.91 -10.59 -15.68
CA THR A 396 -7.57 -10.49 -16.19
C THR A 396 -7.51 -10.65 -17.69
N GLY A 397 -8.44 -11.35 -18.30
CA GLY A 397 -8.40 -11.51 -19.74
C GLY A 397 -9.62 -12.23 -20.24
N SER A 398 -9.56 -12.67 -21.48
CA SER A 398 -10.61 -13.51 -22.03
C SER A 398 -10.05 -14.51 -23.03
N ALA A 399 -10.74 -15.63 -23.18
CA ALA A 399 -10.45 -16.62 -24.21
C ALA A 399 -11.75 -17.13 -24.81
N LYS A 400 -11.70 -17.67 -26.03
CA LYS A 400 -12.84 -18.32 -26.66
C LYS A 400 -12.72 -19.84 -26.53
N ASP A 401 -13.84 -20.52 -26.31
CA ASP A 401 -13.90 -21.97 -26.45
C ASP A 401 -14.00 -22.40 -27.93
N SER A 402 -14.04 -23.71 -28.19
CA SER A 402 -14.13 -24.26 -29.55
C SER A 402 -15.41 -23.85 -30.29
N GLY A 403 -16.46 -23.43 -29.58
CA GLY A 403 -17.70 -22.90 -30.14
C GLY A 403 -17.69 -21.38 -30.33
N GLY A 404 -16.55 -20.71 -30.05
CA GLY A 404 -16.40 -19.26 -30.17
C GLY A 404 -16.98 -18.47 -29.00
N LYS A 405 -17.51 -19.13 -27.96
CA LYS A 405 -18.06 -18.47 -26.77
C LYS A 405 -16.95 -17.93 -25.90
N VAL A 406 -17.14 -16.71 -25.36
CA VAL A 406 -16.14 -16.02 -24.54
C VAL A 406 -16.16 -16.53 -23.10
N TRP A 407 -14.97 -16.67 -22.52
CA TRP A 407 -14.74 -17.01 -21.13
C TRP A 407 -13.81 -15.96 -20.53
N TYR A 408 -14.25 -15.28 -19.48
CA TYR A 408 -13.44 -14.33 -18.74
C TYR A 408 -12.46 -15.07 -17.83
N LYS A 409 -11.24 -14.56 -17.80
CA LYS A 409 -10.12 -15.11 -17.04
C LYS A 409 -9.95 -14.29 -15.76
N TYR A 410 -9.63 -14.96 -14.65
CA TYR A 410 -9.16 -14.29 -13.43
C TYR A 410 -8.09 -15.15 -12.75
N GLN A 411 -7.32 -14.58 -11.83
CA GLN A 411 -6.34 -15.33 -11.06
C GLN A 411 -7.01 -16.13 -9.94
N TYR A 412 -7.10 -17.44 -10.13
CA TYR A 412 -7.72 -18.36 -9.17
C TYR A 412 -6.78 -18.68 -8.00
N SER A 413 -5.48 -18.85 -8.26
CA SER A 413 -4.42 -19.02 -7.26
C SER A 413 -3.13 -18.34 -7.73
N ALA A 414 -2.08 -18.26 -6.90
CA ALA A 414 -0.81 -17.60 -7.29
C ALA A 414 -0.16 -18.13 -8.58
N SER A 415 -0.47 -19.37 -8.98
CA SER A 415 0.10 -20.04 -10.15
C SER A 415 -0.93 -20.56 -11.16
N GLN A 416 -2.23 -20.33 -10.91
CA GLN A 416 -3.29 -20.86 -11.76
C GLN A 416 -4.43 -19.88 -12.02
N ASP A 417 -4.91 -19.91 -13.25
CA ASP A 417 -6.01 -19.11 -13.74
C ASP A 417 -7.32 -19.88 -13.72
N GLY A 418 -8.39 -19.16 -13.46
CA GLY A 418 -9.75 -19.62 -13.59
C GLY A 418 -10.46 -18.99 -14.79
N TYR A 419 -11.27 -19.79 -15.48
CA TYR A 419 -12.10 -19.35 -16.61
C TYR A 419 -13.58 -19.42 -16.24
N MET A 420 -14.29 -18.33 -16.45
CA MET A 420 -15.71 -18.12 -16.17
C MET A 420 -16.46 -17.84 -17.46
N CYS A 421 -17.57 -18.52 -17.71
CA CYS A 421 -18.38 -18.29 -18.92
C CYS A 421 -18.93 -16.86 -18.93
N SER A 422 -18.75 -16.13 -20.04
CA SER A 422 -19.13 -14.70 -20.13
C SER A 422 -20.62 -14.45 -19.90
N ASP A 423 -21.48 -15.41 -20.22
CA ASP A 423 -22.94 -15.30 -20.07
C ASP A 423 -23.38 -15.08 -18.61
N TYR A 424 -22.51 -15.43 -17.66
CA TYR A 424 -22.79 -15.36 -16.23
C TYR A 424 -21.91 -14.36 -15.48
N VAL A 425 -21.30 -13.40 -16.19
CA VAL A 425 -20.42 -12.39 -15.60
C VAL A 425 -20.75 -11.01 -16.18
N THR A 426 -21.13 -10.08 -15.31
CA THR A 426 -21.23 -8.66 -15.66
C THR A 426 -19.85 -8.01 -15.47
N VAL A 427 -19.38 -7.28 -16.49
CA VAL A 427 -18.08 -6.61 -16.45
C VAL A 427 -18.26 -5.11 -16.24
N LYS A 428 -17.59 -4.55 -15.23
CA LYS A 428 -17.53 -3.11 -14.96
C LYS A 428 -16.08 -2.64 -14.98
N THR A 429 -15.81 -1.56 -15.70
CA THR A 429 -14.52 -0.87 -15.60
C THR A 429 -14.54 0.01 -14.34
N VAL A 430 -13.58 -0.20 -13.45
CA VAL A 430 -13.39 0.57 -12.21
C VAL A 430 -12.08 1.31 -12.29
N THR A 431 -12.08 2.56 -11.85
CA THR A 431 -10.95 3.48 -11.90
C THR A 431 -10.48 3.70 -10.45
N SER A 432 -9.29 3.25 -10.11
CA SER A 432 -8.66 3.35 -8.77
C SER A 432 -7.47 4.30 -8.85
N ASP A 433 -7.30 5.21 -7.91
CA ASP A 433 -6.12 6.08 -7.90
C ASP A 433 -4.87 5.33 -7.37
N SER A 434 -3.67 5.76 -7.78
CA SER A 434 -2.44 5.06 -7.40
C SER A 434 -2.12 5.20 -5.91
N GLN A 435 -2.63 6.25 -5.25
CA GLN A 435 -2.43 6.45 -3.82
C GLN A 435 -3.22 5.42 -3.02
N PHE A 436 -4.42 5.05 -3.47
CA PHE A 436 -5.23 4.01 -2.87
C PHE A 436 -4.59 2.61 -3.01
N GLU A 437 -3.99 2.30 -4.16
CA GLU A 437 -3.25 1.04 -4.33
C GLU A 437 -2.01 0.96 -3.41
N ALA A 438 -1.27 2.06 -3.27
CA ALA A 438 -0.16 2.16 -2.34
C ALA A 438 -0.64 2.04 -0.89
N TYR A 439 -1.75 2.70 -0.55
CA TYR A 439 -2.40 2.63 0.75
C TYR A 439 -2.80 1.20 1.12
N MET A 440 -3.53 0.47 0.25
CA MET A 440 -3.91 -0.92 0.49
C MET A 440 -2.70 -1.83 0.72
N THR A 441 -1.61 -1.58 -0.03
CA THR A 441 -0.35 -2.33 0.10
C THR A 441 0.34 -2.03 1.43
N ALA A 442 0.37 -0.75 1.84
CA ALA A 442 0.93 -0.33 3.13
C ALA A 442 0.11 -0.88 4.32
N GLN A 443 -1.23 -0.92 4.21
CA GLN A 443 -2.09 -1.61 5.16
C GLN A 443 -1.78 -3.12 5.21
N GLY A 444 -1.31 -3.71 4.10
CA GLY A 444 -0.95 -5.12 4.00
C GLY A 444 -2.14 -6.01 3.66
N PHE A 445 -3.10 -5.51 2.89
CA PHE A 445 -4.17 -6.34 2.34
C PHE A 445 -3.63 -7.30 1.26
N PRO A 446 -3.95 -8.60 1.35
CA PRO A 446 -3.65 -9.55 0.27
C PRO A 446 -4.41 -9.21 -1.02
N GLU A 447 -3.89 -9.62 -2.18
CA GLU A 447 -4.54 -9.38 -3.48
C GLU A 447 -5.97 -9.94 -3.56
N SER A 448 -6.29 -10.99 -2.81
CA SER A 448 -7.64 -11.57 -2.79
C SER A 448 -8.70 -10.66 -2.13
N TYR A 449 -8.30 -9.61 -1.40
CA TYR A 449 -9.20 -8.62 -0.79
C TYR A 449 -9.41 -7.40 -1.70
N LYS A 450 -8.40 -7.02 -2.48
CA LYS A 450 -8.35 -5.75 -3.21
C LYS A 450 -9.49 -5.55 -4.23
N PRO A 451 -10.03 -6.56 -4.94
CA PRO A 451 -11.13 -6.34 -5.88
C PRO A 451 -12.36 -5.68 -5.25
N GLY A 452 -12.80 -6.17 -4.08
CA GLY A 452 -13.92 -5.57 -3.35
C GLY A 452 -13.59 -4.18 -2.82
N LEU A 453 -12.39 -3.99 -2.27
CA LEU A 453 -11.95 -2.69 -1.75
C LEU A 453 -11.88 -1.60 -2.82
N ARG A 454 -11.42 -1.92 -4.04
CA ARG A 454 -11.42 -0.99 -5.18
C ARG A 454 -12.82 -0.53 -5.54
N MET A 455 -13.81 -1.44 -5.54
CA MET A 455 -15.21 -1.06 -5.79
C MET A 455 -15.70 -0.07 -4.74
N LEU A 456 -15.43 -0.37 -3.48
CA LEU A 456 -15.92 0.42 -2.36
C LEU A 456 -15.26 1.79 -2.32
N HIS A 457 -13.96 1.87 -2.58
CA HIS A 457 -13.24 3.14 -2.69
C HIS A 457 -13.73 3.98 -3.87
N ALA A 458 -13.93 3.36 -5.04
CA ALA A 458 -14.44 4.08 -6.20
C ALA A 458 -15.87 4.61 -5.98
N ALA A 459 -16.69 3.90 -5.20
CA ALA A 459 -18.04 4.34 -4.83
C ALA A 459 -18.03 5.35 -3.67
N HIS A 460 -17.08 5.22 -2.75
CA HIS A 460 -16.97 5.99 -1.51
C HIS A 460 -15.51 6.41 -1.24
N PRO A 461 -14.99 7.45 -1.91
CA PRO A 461 -13.57 7.83 -1.82
C PRO A 461 -13.12 8.30 -0.43
N GLN A 462 -14.07 8.64 0.45
CA GLN A 462 -13.80 9.08 1.82
C GLN A 462 -13.79 7.92 2.83
N TRP A 463 -14.12 6.69 2.40
CA TRP A 463 -14.05 5.52 3.27
C TRP A 463 -12.61 5.09 3.51
N VAL A 464 -12.34 4.65 4.74
CA VAL A 464 -11.01 4.26 5.21
C VAL A 464 -11.02 2.78 5.55
N PHE A 465 -10.20 2.00 4.85
CA PHE A 465 -10.10 0.55 5.06
C PHE A 465 -8.80 0.21 5.80
N LYS A 466 -8.87 -0.26 7.03
CA LYS A 466 -7.71 -0.64 7.85
C LYS A 466 -7.61 -2.17 7.92
N ALA A 467 -6.40 -2.70 7.73
CA ALA A 467 -6.16 -4.14 7.84
C ALA A 467 -5.82 -4.52 9.29
N ASP A 468 -6.66 -5.31 9.93
CA ASP A 468 -6.39 -5.90 11.24
C ASP A 468 -5.68 -7.24 11.03
N LYS A 469 -4.35 -7.21 10.92
CA LYS A 469 -3.51 -8.41 10.79
C LYS A 469 -3.53 -9.22 12.08
N LEU A 470 -4.03 -10.44 12.01
CA LEU A 470 -4.29 -11.26 13.20
C LEU A 470 -3.07 -12.06 13.67
N GLY A 471 -2.12 -12.35 12.78
CA GLY A 471 -0.87 -13.06 13.11
C GLY A 471 -1.04 -14.55 13.41
N TYR A 472 -2.11 -15.17 12.93
CA TYR A 472 -2.32 -16.61 12.97
C TYR A 472 -3.15 -17.08 11.78
N SER A 473 -3.05 -18.37 11.46
CA SER A 473 -3.65 -18.93 10.26
C SER A 473 -5.17 -18.99 10.32
N TRP A 474 -5.80 -18.80 9.16
CA TRP A 474 -7.23 -18.98 8.95
C TRP A 474 -7.74 -20.35 9.44
N SER A 475 -7.01 -21.42 9.09
CA SER A 475 -7.38 -22.79 9.46
C SER A 475 -7.39 -23.01 10.98
N SER A 476 -6.48 -22.36 11.71
CA SER A 476 -6.44 -22.41 13.17
C SER A 476 -7.67 -21.71 13.78
N ALA A 477 -8.05 -20.56 13.23
CA ALA A 477 -9.23 -19.82 13.66
C ALA A 477 -10.52 -20.62 13.40
N LEU A 478 -10.67 -21.16 12.19
CA LEU A 478 -11.82 -21.98 11.81
C LEU A 478 -11.93 -23.21 12.71
N SER A 479 -10.82 -23.89 12.99
CA SER A 479 -10.80 -25.04 13.89
C SER A 479 -11.29 -24.69 15.30
N LYS A 480 -10.99 -23.50 15.82
CA LYS A 480 -11.53 -23.03 17.11
C LYS A 480 -13.04 -22.81 17.04
N GLU A 481 -13.53 -22.15 16.00
CA GLU A 481 -14.95 -21.85 15.81
C GLU A 481 -15.82 -23.10 15.56
N THR A 482 -15.23 -24.19 15.07
CA THR A 482 -15.93 -25.45 14.78
C THR A 482 -15.66 -26.57 15.78
N ALA A 483 -14.77 -26.35 16.76
CA ALA A 483 -14.37 -27.38 17.73
C ALA A 483 -15.54 -27.91 18.58
N LYS A 484 -16.54 -27.06 18.87
CA LYS A 484 -17.71 -27.41 19.70
C LYS A 484 -19.00 -27.11 18.94
N PRO A 485 -19.84 -28.13 18.65
CA PRO A 485 -21.21 -27.92 18.23
C PRO A 485 -21.94 -26.96 19.18
N GLY A 486 -22.68 -26.01 18.63
CA GLY A 486 -23.40 -24.98 19.40
C GLY A 486 -22.70 -23.63 19.50
N THR A 487 -21.39 -23.55 19.19
CA THR A 487 -20.66 -22.26 19.14
C THR A 487 -21.25 -21.34 18.06
N ASN A 488 -21.51 -21.91 16.88
CA ASN A 488 -22.10 -21.22 15.75
C ASN A 488 -23.41 -21.93 15.38
N LEU A 489 -24.49 -21.16 15.27
CA LEU A 489 -25.85 -21.64 15.04
C LEU A 489 -26.44 -21.10 13.74
N VAL A 490 -27.34 -21.87 13.15
CA VAL A 490 -28.21 -21.48 12.02
C VAL A 490 -29.67 -21.72 12.38
N SER A 491 -30.56 -20.89 11.82
CA SER A 491 -32.00 -20.95 12.08
C SER A 491 -32.61 -22.25 11.56
N SER A 492 -33.70 -22.71 12.17
CA SER A 492 -34.49 -23.81 11.61
C SER A 492 -35.01 -23.55 10.20
N SER A 493 -35.17 -22.27 9.83
CA SER A 493 -35.58 -21.85 8.48
C SER A 493 -34.45 -21.87 7.45
N SER A 494 -33.19 -22.01 7.87
CA SER A 494 -32.06 -22.14 6.96
C SER A 494 -32.06 -23.51 6.26
N PRO A 495 -31.44 -23.62 5.07
CA PRO A 495 -31.31 -24.90 4.37
C PRO A 495 -30.74 -26.01 5.26
N VAL A 496 -31.21 -27.24 5.09
CA VAL A 496 -30.70 -28.39 5.87
C VAL A 496 -29.21 -28.61 5.64
N SER A 497 -28.68 -28.28 4.46
CA SER A 497 -27.25 -28.32 4.13
C SER A 497 -26.37 -27.44 5.04
N TYR A 498 -26.98 -26.48 5.75
CA TYR A 498 -26.26 -25.58 6.65
C TYR A 498 -26.04 -26.19 8.03
N ARG A 499 -26.71 -27.30 8.34
CA ARG A 499 -26.64 -27.97 9.65
C ARG A 499 -25.43 -28.87 9.70
N SER A 500 -24.69 -28.80 10.81
CA SER A 500 -23.50 -29.62 11.04
C SER A 500 -23.85 -31.09 11.18
N THR A 501 -23.04 -31.96 10.58
CA THR A 501 -23.07 -33.41 10.78
C THR A 501 -21.98 -33.91 11.72
N ALA A 502 -21.25 -32.99 12.38
CA ALA A 502 -20.22 -33.34 13.36
C ALA A 502 -20.79 -34.09 14.57
N ALA A 503 -19.93 -34.86 15.24
CA ALA A 503 -20.30 -35.58 16.47
C ALA A 503 -20.94 -34.64 17.50
N GLY A 504 -22.10 -35.01 18.04
CA GLY A 504 -22.90 -34.18 18.97
C GLY A 504 -23.92 -33.25 18.30
N ALA A 505 -23.73 -32.89 17.02
CA ALA A 505 -24.71 -32.11 16.26
C ALA A 505 -25.75 -32.96 15.53
N TYR A 506 -25.38 -34.17 15.11
CA TYR A 506 -26.18 -35.05 14.27
C TYR A 506 -26.13 -36.50 14.75
N ASN A 507 -27.29 -37.15 14.79
CA ASN A 507 -27.44 -38.56 15.10
C ASN A 507 -27.75 -39.35 13.82
N ALA A 508 -26.76 -40.10 13.36
CA ALA A 508 -26.85 -40.90 12.14
C ALA A 508 -27.79 -42.11 12.27
N SER A 509 -28.09 -42.60 13.47
CA SER A 509 -28.93 -43.80 13.65
C SER A 509 -30.41 -43.53 13.38
N ASN A 510 -30.84 -42.28 13.50
CA ASN A 510 -32.23 -41.87 13.29
C ASN A 510 -32.38 -40.63 12.39
N ASN A 511 -31.29 -40.16 11.78
CA ASN A 511 -31.27 -39.01 10.86
C ASN A 511 -31.84 -37.73 11.49
N THR A 512 -31.43 -37.41 12.73
CA THR A 512 -31.90 -36.21 13.44
C THR A 512 -30.74 -35.30 13.87
N TRP A 513 -31.00 -33.98 13.92
CA TRP A 513 -30.06 -32.99 14.43
C TRP A 513 -30.43 -32.55 15.84
N THR A 514 -29.41 -32.34 16.67
CA THR A 514 -29.55 -31.74 18.00
C THR A 514 -29.99 -30.28 17.85
N ARG A 515 -31.00 -29.88 18.64
CA ARG A 515 -31.46 -28.50 18.72
C ARG A 515 -30.70 -27.74 19.81
N TYR A 516 -30.43 -26.47 19.54
CA TYR A 516 -29.79 -25.51 20.42
C TYR A 516 -30.71 -24.29 20.54
N ASP A 517 -30.67 -23.58 21.67
CA ASP A 517 -31.42 -22.33 21.91
C ASP A 517 -32.88 -22.38 21.41
N GLY A 518 -33.57 -23.47 21.74
CA GLY A 518 -34.92 -23.78 21.25
C GLY A 518 -34.92 -24.46 19.89
N SER A 519 -34.96 -23.69 18.80
CA SER A 519 -35.16 -24.20 17.44
C SER A 519 -33.96 -24.09 16.50
N TRP A 520 -32.78 -23.74 17.02
CA TRP A 520 -31.58 -23.55 16.21
C TRP A 520 -30.78 -24.85 16.07
N TYR A 521 -29.93 -24.90 15.04
CA TYR A 521 -29.04 -26.04 14.78
C TYR A 521 -27.59 -25.58 14.72
N ALA A 522 -26.65 -26.43 15.12
CA ALA A 522 -25.23 -26.15 14.93
C ALA A 522 -24.92 -25.94 13.43
N ALA A 523 -24.19 -24.89 13.11
CA ALA A 523 -23.76 -24.56 11.76
C ALA A 523 -22.66 -25.53 11.27
N SER A 524 -22.73 -25.96 10.01
CA SER A 524 -21.67 -26.76 9.39
C SER A 524 -20.39 -25.94 9.22
N GLU A 525 -19.23 -26.61 9.21
CA GLU A 525 -17.93 -25.95 9.02
C GLU A 525 -17.89 -25.07 7.77
N LYS A 526 -18.53 -25.49 6.67
CA LYS A 526 -18.64 -24.70 5.45
C LYS A 526 -19.37 -23.38 5.67
N VAL A 527 -20.49 -23.38 6.41
CA VAL A 527 -21.21 -22.15 6.75
C VAL A 527 -20.38 -21.26 7.65
N VAL A 528 -19.73 -21.83 8.66
CA VAL A 528 -18.83 -21.06 9.56
C VAL A 528 -17.70 -20.42 8.74
N SER A 529 -17.07 -21.17 7.84
CA SER A 529 -16.00 -20.68 6.97
C SER A 529 -16.47 -19.53 6.06
N TYR A 530 -17.71 -19.59 5.53
CA TYR A 530 -18.26 -18.52 4.70
C TYR A 530 -18.40 -17.21 5.48
N TYR A 531 -19.00 -17.26 6.67
CA TYR A 531 -19.25 -16.05 7.48
C TYR A 531 -18.01 -15.51 8.17
N MET A 532 -17.03 -16.37 8.44
CA MET A 532 -15.73 -15.90 8.89
C MET A 532 -14.95 -15.21 7.76
N ASP A 533 -15.19 -15.49 6.48
CA ASP A 533 -14.26 -15.06 5.42
C ASP A 533 -14.55 -13.60 5.05
N PRO A 534 -13.68 -12.63 5.39
CA PRO A 534 -14.03 -11.22 5.24
C PRO A 534 -14.27 -10.82 3.78
N ARG A 535 -13.68 -11.56 2.83
CA ARG A 535 -13.79 -11.30 1.39
C ARG A 535 -15.21 -11.48 0.86
N ASN A 536 -16.02 -12.33 1.51
CA ASN A 536 -17.44 -12.50 1.18
C ASN A 536 -18.28 -11.26 1.45
N PHE A 537 -17.75 -10.30 2.20
CA PHE A 537 -18.49 -9.15 2.69
C PHE A 537 -17.87 -7.81 2.29
N LEU A 538 -16.91 -7.81 1.35
CA LEU A 538 -16.36 -6.58 0.76
C LEU A 538 -17.28 -6.03 -0.34
N SER A 539 -18.49 -5.66 0.07
CA SER A 539 -19.54 -5.05 -0.75
C SER A 539 -20.20 -3.91 0.01
N GLU A 540 -20.95 -3.04 -0.69
CA GLU A 540 -21.60 -1.89 -0.04
C GLU A 540 -22.54 -2.29 1.10
N ASN A 541 -23.10 -3.51 1.06
CA ASN A 541 -23.96 -4.05 2.10
C ASN A 541 -23.17 -4.77 3.18
N GLY A 542 -22.23 -5.64 2.78
CA GLY A 542 -21.54 -6.54 3.71
C GLY A 542 -20.50 -5.84 4.60
N ILE A 543 -19.92 -4.73 4.14
CA ILE A 543 -18.72 -4.17 4.76
C ILE A 543 -18.97 -3.58 6.16
N TYR A 544 -20.21 -3.17 6.46
CA TYR A 544 -20.55 -2.53 7.73
C TYR A 544 -20.38 -3.44 8.96
N GLN A 545 -20.26 -4.75 8.79
CA GLN A 545 -19.87 -5.62 9.90
C GLN A 545 -18.43 -5.36 10.40
N PHE A 546 -17.61 -4.71 9.58
CA PHE A 546 -16.23 -4.30 9.89
C PHE A 546 -16.15 -2.83 10.30
N MET A 547 -17.26 -2.08 10.34
CA MET A 547 -17.24 -0.69 10.77
C MET A 547 -16.75 -0.58 12.21
N THR A 548 -15.80 0.31 12.47
CA THR A 548 -15.26 0.44 13.82
C THR A 548 -16.30 0.99 14.80
N HIS A 549 -16.38 0.38 15.97
CA HIS A 549 -17.18 0.83 17.11
C HIS A 549 -16.36 1.69 18.06
N ARG A 550 -15.05 1.86 17.81
CA ARG A 550 -14.20 2.82 18.54
C ARG A 550 -14.40 4.23 18.01
N TYR A 551 -14.28 5.19 18.91
CA TYR A 551 -14.27 6.60 18.55
C TYR A 551 -13.04 6.92 17.67
N ASP A 552 -13.28 7.63 16.56
CA ASP A 552 -12.27 8.10 15.61
C ASP A 552 -12.65 9.51 15.15
N SER A 553 -11.98 10.53 15.71
CA SER A 553 -12.27 11.93 15.41
C SER A 553 -11.99 12.33 13.96
N ALA A 554 -11.26 11.51 13.19
CA ALA A 554 -11.00 11.78 11.78
C ALA A 554 -12.22 11.51 10.90
N THR A 555 -13.09 10.58 11.30
CA THR A 555 -14.24 10.13 10.49
C THR A 555 -15.59 10.34 11.17
N GLN A 556 -15.59 10.70 12.46
CA GLN A 556 -16.81 10.78 13.27
C GLN A 556 -16.96 12.16 13.89
N ASN A 557 -18.12 12.78 13.67
CA ASN A 557 -18.43 14.11 14.21
C ASN A 557 -19.95 14.32 14.30
N GLU A 558 -20.37 15.50 14.73
CA GLU A 558 -21.80 15.82 14.85
C GLU A 558 -22.55 15.68 13.51
N SER A 559 -21.95 16.05 12.38
CA SER A 559 -22.59 15.95 11.05
C SER A 559 -22.83 14.50 10.64
N THR A 560 -21.90 13.59 10.93
CA THR A 560 -22.11 12.16 10.65
C THR A 560 -23.22 11.59 11.51
N VAL A 561 -23.30 11.99 12.79
CA VAL A 561 -24.40 11.59 13.68
C VAL A 561 -25.73 12.15 13.19
N ALA A 562 -25.77 13.42 12.78
CA ALA A 562 -26.97 14.05 12.23
C ALA A 562 -27.50 13.29 11.00
N ALA A 563 -26.61 12.77 10.15
CA ALA A 563 -27.00 11.95 9.01
C ALA A 563 -27.63 10.62 9.43
N VAL A 564 -27.05 9.96 10.44
CA VAL A 564 -27.54 8.68 10.99
C VAL A 564 -28.92 8.82 11.62
N ILE A 565 -29.17 9.92 12.33
CA ILE A 565 -30.46 10.15 13.01
C ILE A 565 -31.52 10.80 12.11
N SER A 566 -31.20 11.11 10.86
CA SER A 566 -32.12 11.76 9.92
C SER A 566 -33.35 10.90 9.68
N GLY A 567 -34.54 11.43 9.96
CA GLY A 567 -35.83 10.76 9.87
C GLY A 567 -36.30 10.13 11.19
N SER A 568 -35.49 10.19 12.25
CA SER A 568 -35.86 9.67 13.57
C SER A 568 -36.43 10.75 14.50
N PHE A 569 -37.03 10.34 15.62
CA PHE A 569 -37.52 11.21 16.69
C PHE A 569 -36.44 12.15 17.29
N MET A 570 -35.16 11.84 17.08
CA MET A 570 -34.04 12.65 17.53
C MET A 570 -33.76 13.83 16.58
N GLN A 571 -34.19 13.79 15.32
CA GLN A 571 -33.93 14.85 14.35
C GLN A 571 -34.69 16.14 14.75
N GLY A 572 -33.96 17.26 14.81
CA GLY A 572 -34.53 18.57 15.13
C GLY A 572 -34.98 18.74 16.59
N SER A 573 -34.88 17.69 17.40
CA SER A 573 -35.24 17.69 18.81
C SER A 573 -34.11 18.24 19.69
N ASN A 574 -34.46 19.07 20.66
CA ASN A 574 -33.54 19.56 21.69
C ASN A 574 -33.57 18.59 22.89
N PRO A 575 -32.46 17.88 23.20
CA PRO A 575 -32.41 16.94 24.32
C PRO A 575 -32.28 17.61 25.70
N GLY A 576 -32.10 18.94 25.75
CA GLY A 576 -31.82 19.66 26.99
C GLY A 576 -30.40 19.40 27.50
N GLY A 577 -30.14 19.79 28.76
CA GLY A 577 -28.84 19.55 29.41
C GLY A 577 -27.65 20.31 28.82
N GLY A 578 -27.90 21.41 28.11
CA GLY A 578 -26.86 22.26 27.50
C GLY A 578 -26.50 21.91 26.06
N TYR A 579 -27.15 20.91 25.46
CA TYR A 579 -26.94 20.54 24.06
C TYR A 579 -28.03 21.12 23.16
N SER A 580 -27.64 21.61 21.98
CA SER A 580 -28.57 22.19 20.99
C SER A 580 -29.32 21.15 20.17
N SER A 581 -28.85 19.90 20.17
CA SER A 581 -29.33 18.82 19.28
C SER A 581 -28.98 17.45 19.86
N TYR A 582 -29.71 16.40 19.48
CA TYR A 582 -29.28 15.03 19.78
C TYR A 582 -27.97 14.66 19.09
N SER A 583 -27.69 15.22 17.90
CA SER A 583 -26.44 14.98 17.18
C SER A 583 -25.21 15.47 17.97
N SER A 584 -25.28 16.67 18.54
CA SER A 584 -24.20 17.21 19.40
C SER A 584 -24.03 16.40 20.67
N LEU A 585 -25.14 16.02 21.32
CA LEU A 585 -25.14 15.21 22.53
C LEU A 585 -24.51 13.83 22.29
N ILE A 586 -24.98 13.10 21.27
CA ILE A 586 -24.49 11.75 20.98
C ILE A 586 -23.03 11.78 20.53
N ASN A 587 -22.62 12.79 19.75
CA ASN A 587 -21.21 12.98 19.39
C ASN A 587 -20.34 13.18 20.64
N GLU A 588 -20.81 13.97 21.62
CA GLU A 588 -20.09 14.16 22.88
C GLU A 588 -20.06 12.89 23.74
N ALA A 589 -21.16 12.14 23.79
CA ALA A 589 -21.20 10.86 24.48
C ALA A 589 -20.23 9.83 23.86
N GLY A 590 -20.13 9.79 22.53
CA GLY A 590 -19.15 8.94 21.85
C GLY A 590 -17.71 9.32 22.19
N LYS A 591 -17.39 10.63 22.18
CA LYS A 591 -16.07 11.14 22.62
C LYS A 591 -15.73 10.75 24.05
N SER A 592 -16.66 10.94 24.98
CA SER A 592 -16.41 10.73 26.41
C SER A 592 -16.22 9.25 26.75
N THR A 593 -16.88 8.36 26.00
CA THR A 593 -16.85 6.90 26.24
C THR A 593 -15.88 6.14 25.33
N GLY A 594 -15.31 6.80 24.32
CA GLY A 594 -14.45 6.15 23.32
C GLY A 594 -15.23 5.25 22.34
N VAL A 595 -16.55 5.39 22.25
CA VAL A 595 -17.43 4.64 21.34
C VAL A 595 -17.76 5.49 20.11
N ASN A 596 -17.86 4.85 18.96
CA ASN A 596 -18.30 5.50 17.72
C ASN A 596 -19.73 6.07 17.89
N PRO A 597 -19.93 7.40 17.82
CA PRO A 597 -21.23 8.02 18.06
C PRO A 597 -22.26 7.68 16.98
N ASN A 598 -21.82 7.31 15.77
CA ASN A 598 -22.72 6.84 14.71
C ASN A 598 -23.29 5.46 15.06
N VAL A 599 -22.49 4.59 15.71
CA VAL A 599 -22.97 3.29 16.23
C VAL A 599 -23.96 3.51 17.37
N LEU A 600 -23.65 4.42 18.31
CA LEU A 600 -24.58 4.76 19.39
C LEU A 600 -25.92 5.24 18.84
N ALA A 601 -25.91 6.15 17.87
CA ALA A 601 -27.13 6.64 17.22
C ALA A 601 -27.92 5.51 16.54
N ALA A 602 -27.25 4.62 15.80
CA ALA A 602 -27.89 3.47 15.15
C ALA A 602 -28.49 2.50 16.18
N MET A 603 -27.77 2.21 17.26
CA MET A 603 -28.28 1.37 18.37
C MET A 603 -29.51 2.00 19.02
N ILE A 604 -29.52 3.32 19.26
CA ILE A 604 -30.71 4.00 19.80
C ILE A 604 -31.92 3.82 18.88
N ILE A 605 -31.74 3.97 17.56
CA ILE A 605 -32.83 3.79 16.59
C ILE A 605 -33.30 2.34 16.57
N GLN A 606 -32.39 1.37 16.65
CA GLN A 606 -32.70 -0.05 16.72
C GLN A 606 -33.52 -0.38 17.99
N GLU A 607 -33.13 0.17 19.14
CA GLU A 607 -33.75 -0.11 20.43
C GLU A 607 -35.08 0.63 20.65
N GLN A 608 -35.19 1.87 20.17
CA GLN A 608 -36.34 2.74 20.43
C GLN A 608 -37.30 2.84 19.24
N GLY A 609 -36.90 2.39 18.07
CA GLY A 609 -37.59 2.63 16.82
C GLY A 609 -37.44 4.07 16.32
N TRP A 610 -37.79 4.27 15.05
CA TRP A 610 -37.69 5.58 14.39
C TRP A 610 -38.54 6.67 15.06
N SER A 611 -39.69 6.32 15.62
CA SER A 611 -40.59 7.25 16.33
C SER A 611 -40.24 7.43 17.81
N GLY A 612 -39.22 6.72 18.31
CA GLY A 612 -38.94 6.64 19.74
C GLY A 612 -39.99 5.84 20.51
N SER A 613 -39.75 5.70 21.81
CA SER A 613 -40.65 4.97 22.71
C SER A 613 -40.88 5.74 24.02
N SER A 614 -41.81 5.23 24.83
CA SER A 614 -42.05 5.74 26.19
C SER A 614 -40.82 5.70 27.10
N LEU A 615 -39.81 4.87 26.80
CA LEU A 615 -38.55 4.81 27.57
C LEU A 615 -37.68 6.05 27.39
N VAL A 616 -37.89 6.83 26.32
CA VAL A 616 -37.09 8.01 25.99
C VAL A 616 -37.90 9.30 26.02
N SER A 617 -39.17 9.26 26.41
CA SER A 617 -40.03 10.45 26.43
C SER A 617 -39.73 11.41 27.57
N GLY A 618 -39.21 10.92 28.70
CA GLY A 618 -39.05 11.68 29.94
C GLY A 618 -40.37 12.09 30.61
N THR A 619 -41.52 11.65 30.08
CA THR A 619 -42.86 12.05 30.54
C THR A 619 -43.68 10.88 31.09
N TYR A 620 -43.12 9.68 31.13
CA TYR A 620 -43.83 8.49 31.57
C TYR A 620 -44.30 8.61 33.04
N PRO A 621 -45.59 8.37 33.35
CA PRO A 621 -46.11 8.52 34.71
C PRO A 621 -45.36 7.67 35.74
N GLY A 622 -44.91 8.31 36.82
CA GLY A 622 -44.15 7.67 37.91
C GLY A 622 -42.64 7.64 37.69
N TYR A 623 -42.17 7.98 36.49
CA TYR A 623 -40.74 8.03 36.13
C TYR A 623 -40.41 9.28 35.30
N GLN A 624 -41.11 10.40 35.56
CA GLN A 624 -40.85 11.66 34.88
C GLN A 624 -39.39 12.10 35.07
N GLY A 625 -38.77 12.56 33.98
CA GLY A 625 -37.38 12.98 33.94
C GLY A 625 -36.36 11.85 33.82
N TYR A 626 -36.76 10.57 33.78
CA TYR A 626 -35.85 9.45 33.55
C TYR A 626 -35.94 8.93 32.12
N TYR A 627 -34.80 8.46 31.61
CA TYR A 627 -34.64 8.02 30.23
C TYR A 627 -33.86 6.71 30.16
N ASN A 628 -34.19 5.86 29.19
CA ASN A 628 -33.45 4.64 28.88
C ASN A 628 -33.37 4.45 27.36
N PHE A 629 -32.26 4.89 26.77
CA PHE A 629 -32.07 4.88 25.32
C PHE A 629 -31.67 3.51 24.73
N PHE A 630 -31.20 2.58 25.57
CA PHE A 630 -30.64 1.29 25.14
C PHE A 630 -31.38 0.09 25.73
N ASN A 631 -32.62 0.27 26.21
CA ASN A 631 -33.44 -0.79 26.81
C ASN A 631 -32.75 -1.56 27.97
N ILE A 632 -31.78 -0.94 28.65
CA ILE A 632 -30.99 -1.62 29.68
C ILE A 632 -31.89 -1.95 30.88
N GLY A 633 -32.01 -3.23 31.20
CA GLY A 633 -32.90 -3.72 32.26
C GLY A 633 -34.39 -3.68 31.90
N ALA A 634 -34.75 -3.48 30.62
CA ALA A 634 -36.14 -3.49 30.16
C ALA A 634 -36.59 -4.92 29.83
N TYR A 635 -37.33 -5.55 30.75
CA TYR A 635 -37.98 -6.84 30.55
C TYR A 635 -39.24 -6.94 31.40
N THR A 636 -40.20 -7.74 30.96
CA THR A 636 -41.44 -7.96 31.69
C THR A 636 -41.19 -8.84 32.91
N THR A 637 -41.83 -8.47 34.03
CA THR A 637 -41.91 -9.25 35.26
C THR A 637 -43.37 -9.36 35.67
N ASP A 638 -43.67 -10.16 36.69
CA ASP A 638 -45.03 -10.32 37.22
C ASP A 638 -45.69 -9.01 37.68
N THR A 639 -44.90 -7.97 37.96
CA THR A 639 -45.38 -6.70 38.55
C THR A 639 -45.10 -5.46 37.70
N MET A 640 -44.21 -5.55 36.71
CA MET A 640 -43.81 -4.43 35.86
C MET A 640 -43.72 -4.88 34.41
N ASN A 641 -44.31 -4.08 33.51
CA ASN A 641 -44.02 -4.23 32.09
C ASN A 641 -42.59 -3.77 31.76
N ALA A 642 -42.10 -4.10 30.57
CA ALA A 642 -40.73 -3.78 30.16
C ALA A 642 -40.39 -2.27 30.21
N ILE A 643 -41.34 -1.38 29.88
CA ILE A 643 -41.15 0.07 29.94
C ILE A 643 -40.93 0.52 31.39
N GLN A 644 -41.82 0.11 32.29
CA GLN A 644 -41.72 0.41 33.73
C GLN A 644 -40.42 -0.14 34.32
N ARG A 645 -40.04 -1.36 33.96
CA ARG A 645 -38.80 -2.00 34.43
C ARG A 645 -37.56 -1.25 33.95
N GLY A 646 -37.53 -0.84 32.69
CA GLY A 646 -36.42 -0.08 32.10
C GLY A 646 -36.27 1.32 32.72
N LEU A 647 -37.37 2.02 32.98
CA LEU A 647 -37.35 3.34 33.64
C LEU A 647 -37.05 3.25 35.14
N TRP A 648 -37.54 2.20 35.80
CA TRP A 648 -37.13 1.87 37.16
C TRP A 648 -35.62 1.67 37.25
N TYR A 649 -35.03 0.92 36.32
CA TYR A 649 -33.58 0.74 36.25
C TYR A 649 -32.88 2.07 36.04
N ALA A 650 -33.31 2.87 35.06
CA ALA A 650 -32.78 4.20 34.77
C ALA A 650 -32.80 5.12 35.99
N SER A 651 -33.86 5.09 36.79
CA SER A 651 -33.96 5.89 38.02
C SER A 651 -32.93 5.51 39.08
N ARG A 652 -32.61 4.21 39.21
CA ARG A 652 -31.57 3.71 40.11
C ARG A 652 -30.17 4.12 39.65
N GLN A 653 -29.96 4.22 38.34
CA GLN A 653 -28.70 4.69 37.77
C GLN A 653 -28.59 6.23 37.76
N GLY A 654 -29.65 6.96 38.15
CA GLY A 654 -29.66 8.42 38.11
C GLY A 654 -29.65 8.99 36.68
N TRP A 655 -30.18 8.25 35.71
CA TRP A 655 -30.30 8.68 34.30
C TRP A 655 -31.43 9.69 34.11
N ASN A 656 -31.31 10.81 34.81
CA ASN A 656 -32.33 11.87 34.90
C ASN A 656 -32.19 12.97 33.83
N THR A 657 -31.42 12.69 32.77
CA THR A 657 -31.27 13.53 31.58
C THR A 657 -30.98 12.61 30.39
N PRO A 658 -31.27 13.01 29.14
CA PRO A 658 -30.87 12.22 27.97
C PRO A 658 -29.36 11.96 27.92
N TYR A 659 -28.53 12.96 28.27
CA TYR A 659 -27.06 12.80 28.30
C TYR A 659 -26.61 11.68 29.23
N LYS A 660 -27.07 11.66 30.49
CA LYS A 660 -26.68 10.62 31.44
C LYS A 660 -27.14 9.22 31.03
N SER A 661 -28.33 9.11 30.43
CA SER A 661 -28.84 7.83 29.92
C SER A 661 -28.01 7.33 28.74
N ILE A 662 -27.69 8.22 27.80
CA ILE A 662 -26.89 7.87 26.61
C ILE A 662 -25.45 7.53 27.00
N VAL A 663 -24.81 8.32 27.85
CA VAL A 663 -23.45 8.03 28.35
C VAL A 663 -23.42 6.75 29.17
N GLY A 664 -24.34 6.57 30.12
CA GLY A 664 -24.35 5.37 30.97
C GLY A 664 -24.57 4.08 30.18
N GLY A 665 -25.39 4.11 29.13
CA GLY A 665 -25.53 2.97 28.23
C GLY A 665 -24.30 2.76 27.33
N ALA A 666 -23.68 3.84 26.86
CA ALA A 666 -22.46 3.78 26.07
C ALA A 666 -21.26 3.26 26.88
N GLU A 667 -21.12 3.61 28.17
CA GLU A 667 -20.10 3.08 29.07
C GLU A 667 -20.24 1.56 29.25
N PHE A 668 -21.47 1.07 29.50
CA PHE A 668 -21.73 -0.38 29.58
C PHE A 668 -21.29 -1.11 28.30
N TYR A 669 -21.58 -0.52 27.14
CA TYR A 669 -21.17 -1.07 25.86
C TYR A 669 -19.65 -1.01 25.63
N ALA A 670 -19.02 0.09 26.06
CA ALA A 670 -17.60 0.31 25.93
C ALA A 670 -16.79 -0.70 26.75
N ASP A 671 -17.15 -0.86 28.02
CA ASP A 671 -16.43 -1.72 28.97
C ASP A 671 -16.50 -3.19 28.58
N GLU A 672 -17.66 -3.63 28.09
CA GLU A 672 -17.86 -5.05 27.74
C GLU A 672 -17.20 -5.40 26.40
N TYR A 673 -17.30 -4.55 25.36
CA TYR A 673 -16.87 -4.93 24.01
C TYR A 673 -15.76 -4.05 23.45
N VAL A 674 -15.98 -2.74 23.38
CA VAL A 674 -15.09 -1.83 22.64
C VAL A 674 -13.70 -1.81 23.27
N SER A 675 -13.61 -1.72 24.60
CA SER A 675 -12.36 -1.74 25.35
C SER A 675 -11.62 -3.08 25.23
N ASN A 676 -12.34 -4.18 24.97
CA ASN A 676 -11.80 -5.54 24.84
C ASN A 676 -11.47 -5.94 23.39
N ASN A 677 -11.21 -4.99 22.48
CA ASN A 677 -10.92 -5.26 21.06
C ASN A 677 -12.02 -6.01 20.30
N GLN A 678 -13.25 -6.01 20.81
CA GLN A 678 -14.43 -6.45 20.08
C GLN A 678 -15.17 -5.22 19.53
N ASP A 679 -14.43 -4.47 18.73
CA ASP A 679 -14.76 -3.13 18.26
C ASP A 679 -15.36 -3.11 16.84
N THR A 680 -15.90 -4.24 16.39
CA THR A 680 -16.71 -4.38 15.16
C THR A 680 -17.73 -5.49 15.39
N TYR A 681 -18.82 -5.55 14.62
CA TYR A 681 -19.74 -6.70 14.73
C TYR A 681 -19.05 -8.03 14.43
N TYR A 682 -18.09 -8.04 13.51
CA TYR A 682 -17.29 -9.21 13.21
C TYR A 682 -16.47 -9.69 14.43
N THR A 683 -15.79 -8.77 15.11
CA THR A 683 -14.93 -9.11 16.26
C THR A 683 -15.75 -9.45 17.50
N LYS A 684 -16.94 -8.86 17.66
CA LYS A 684 -17.94 -9.32 18.64
C LYS A 684 -18.46 -10.73 18.34
N LYS A 685 -18.53 -11.12 17.07
CA LYS A 685 -18.95 -12.48 16.68
C LYS A 685 -17.88 -13.52 16.89
N PHE A 686 -16.62 -13.24 16.52
CA PHE A 686 -15.57 -14.25 16.41
C PHE A 686 -14.41 -14.07 17.40
N ASN A 687 -14.31 -12.90 18.06
CA ASN A 687 -13.27 -12.55 19.03
C ASN A 687 -11.83 -12.79 18.54
N VAL A 688 -11.56 -12.35 17.32
CA VAL A 688 -10.31 -12.69 16.61
C VAL A 688 -9.15 -11.73 16.93
N LYS A 689 -9.42 -10.52 17.41
CA LYS A 689 -8.37 -9.52 17.69
C LYS A 689 -7.60 -9.77 18.98
N ASN A 690 -8.10 -10.63 19.87
CA ASN A 690 -7.46 -10.95 21.14
C ASN A 690 -6.54 -12.18 21.05
N GLY A 691 -6.20 -12.63 19.84
CA GLY A 691 -5.33 -13.78 19.60
C GLY A 691 -6.08 -15.12 19.59
N LEU A 692 -5.44 -16.14 19.04
CA LEU A 692 -6.05 -17.44 18.74
C LEU A 692 -6.68 -18.15 19.96
N SER A 693 -6.18 -17.91 21.18
CA SER A 693 -6.75 -18.51 22.39
C SER A 693 -8.14 -18.00 22.76
N HIS A 694 -8.50 -16.80 22.28
CA HIS A 694 -9.77 -16.13 22.56
C HIS A 694 -10.81 -16.30 21.45
N VAL A 695 -10.40 -16.79 20.27
CA VAL A 695 -11.33 -17.17 19.20
C VAL A 695 -12.36 -18.16 19.76
N ALA A 696 -13.62 -18.02 19.35
CA ALA A 696 -14.76 -18.78 19.87
C ALA A 696 -15.11 -18.54 21.35
N THR A 697 -14.62 -17.46 21.97
CA THR A 697 -14.95 -17.08 23.35
C THR A 697 -15.54 -15.67 23.42
N HIS A 698 -16.34 -15.39 24.46
CA HIS A 698 -16.93 -14.07 24.69
C HIS A 698 -17.64 -13.49 23.45
N GLN A 699 -18.34 -14.37 22.71
CA GLN A 699 -19.06 -13.98 21.51
C GLN A 699 -20.40 -13.34 21.91
N TYR A 700 -20.71 -12.19 21.31
CA TYR A 700 -21.98 -11.48 21.52
C TYR A 700 -23.20 -12.29 21.06
N MET A 701 -23.00 -13.21 20.11
CA MET A 701 -24.09 -13.89 19.41
C MET A 701 -23.68 -15.26 18.89
N THR A 702 -24.61 -16.22 19.00
CA THR A 702 -24.44 -17.61 18.53
C THR A 702 -24.83 -17.78 17.06
N ASN A 703 -25.77 -16.99 16.54
CA ASN A 703 -26.11 -16.99 15.11
C ASN A 703 -24.90 -16.57 14.28
N VAL A 704 -24.45 -17.48 13.40
CA VAL A 704 -23.25 -17.30 12.57
C VAL A 704 -23.34 -16.12 11.61
N ALA A 705 -24.56 -15.78 11.15
CA ALA A 705 -24.81 -14.70 10.20
C ALA A 705 -25.01 -13.33 10.84
N ALA A 706 -25.06 -13.26 12.18
CA ALA A 706 -25.55 -12.07 12.88
C ALA A 706 -24.66 -10.84 12.66
N ALA A 707 -23.34 -10.99 12.51
CA ALA A 707 -22.46 -9.84 12.25
C ALA A 707 -22.82 -9.10 10.95
N ALA A 708 -23.10 -9.86 9.88
CA ALA A 708 -23.54 -9.29 8.61
C ALA A 708 -24.94 -8.67 8.71
N GLY A 709 -25.84 -9.28 9.50
CA GLY A 709 -27.18 -8.77 9.77
C GLY A 709 -27.16 -7.42 10.49
N GLU A 710 -26.45 -7.33 11.61
CA GLU A 710 -26.31 -6.09 12.39
C GLU A 710 -25.61 -4.99 11.59
N GLY A 711 -24.57 -5.34 10.82
CA GLY A 711 -23.93 -4.39 9.91
C GLY A 711 -24.90 -3.78 8.89
N SER A 712 -25.85 -4.57 8.38
CA SER A 712 -26.86 -4.09 7.44
C SER A 712 -27.88 -3.13 8.08
N ILE A 713 -28.19 -3.34 9.37
CA ILE A 713 -29.03 -2.41 10.15
C ILE A 713 -28.30 -1.07 10.29
N VAL A 714 -27.03 -1.10 10.69
CA VAL A 714 -26.22 0.11 10.83
C VAL A 714 -26.09 0.84 9.49
N LYS A 715 -25.80 0.12 8.39
CA LYS A 715 -25.80 0.70 7.04
C LYS A 715 -27.07 1.49 6.76
N SER A 716 -28.23 0.94 7.11
CA SER A 716 -29.53 1.54 6.79
C SER A 716 -29.67 2.96 7.35
N ALA A 717 -28.97 3.27 8.44
CA ALA A 717 -28.95 4.61 9.02
C ALA A 717 -28.08 5.61 8.23
N PHE A 718 -27.13 5.15 7.41
CA PHE A 718 -26.27 6.00 6.58
C PHE A 718 -26.86 6.30 5.18
N ASN A 719 -28.05 5.78 4.86
CA ASN A 719 -28.63 5.81 3.51
C ASN A 719 -29.00 7.21 2.96
N SER A 720 -28.87 8.29 3.74
CA SER A 720 -29.31 9.64 3.36
C SER A 720 -28.22 10.54 2.74
N ASN A 721 -26.93 10.18 2.83
CA ASN A 721 -25.85 10.94 2.18
C ASN A 721 -24.54 10.10 2.12
N SER A 722 -24.15 9.63 0.94
CA SER A 722 -23.22 8.51 0.73
C SER A 722 -21.72 8.86 0.80
N ASN A 723 -21.36 10.11 1.12
CA ASN A 723 -19.97 10.55 1.03
C ASN A 723 -19.29 10.86 2.37
N TYR A 724 -19.93 10.59 3.51
CA TYR A 724 -19.24 10.76 4.79
C TYR A 724 -18.13 9.72 4.99
N PRO A 725 -17.02 10.10 5.63
CA PRO A 725 -15.95 9.16 5.92
C PRO A 725 -16.43 8.09 6.92
N VAL A 726 -16.10 6.83 6.62
CA VAL A 726 -16.39 5.68 7.49
C VAL A 726 -15.13 4.83 7.58
N THR A 727 -14.74 4.46 8.80
CA THR A 727 -13.57 3.60 9.04
C THR A 727 -14.01 2.14 9.20
N PHE A 728 -13.44 1.25 8.39
CA PHE A 728 -13.65 -0.20 8.47
C PHE A 728 -12.35 -0.90 8.89
N ASN A 729 -12.42 -1.67 9.97
CA ASN A 729 -11.32 -2.51 10.46
C ASN A 729 -11.56 -3.95 10.00
N ILE A 730 -10.85 -4.36 8.95
CA ILE A 730 -11.09 -5.60 8.23
C ILE A 730 -10.06 -6.64 8.66
N PRO A 731 -10.49 -7.77 9.26
CA PRO A 731 -9.58 -8.83 9.68
C PRO A 731 -8.81 -9.46 8.50
N VAL A 732 -7.51 -9.67 8.70
CA VAL A 732 -6.64 -10.38 7.76
C VAL A 732 -5.95 -11.52 8.49
N TYR A 733 -6.34 -12.74 8.14
CA TYR A 733 -5.72 -13.96 8.63
C TYR A 733 -4.52 -14.34 7.77
N ASP A 734 -3.57 -15.06 8.37
CA ASP A 734 -2.51 -15.71 7.62
C ASP A 734 -3.07 -16.95 6.90
N ASP A 735 -2.45 -17.38 5.79
CA ASP A 735 -2.80 -18.60 5.06
C ASP A 735 -4.29 -18.75 4.70
N MET A 736 -4.93 -17.65 4.30
CA MET A 736 -6.32 -17.67 3.80
C MET A 736 -6.48 -18.62 2.60
N PRO A 737 -7.64 -19.30 2.45
CA PRO A 737 -7.94 -20.11 1.28
C PRO A 737 -7.80 -19.28 -0.01
N ALA A 738 -7.37 -19.89 -1.11
CA ALA A 738 -7.11 -19.18 -2.36
C ALA A 738 -8.32 -18.39 -2.87
N THR A 739 -9.52 -18.96 -2.74
CA THR A 739 -10.79 -18.30 -3.05
C THR A 739 -11.64 -18.10 -1.81
N ALA A 740 -12.55 -17.14 -1.87
CA ALA A 740 -13.50 -16.91 -0.79
C ALA A 740 -14.34 -18.17 -0.50
N CYS A 741 -14.55 -18.47 0.77
CA CYS A 741 -15.32 -19.62 1.22
C CYS A 741 -16.78 -19.55 0.73
N GLN A 742 -17.39 -20.70 0.45
CA GLN A 742 -18.71 -20.83 -0.18
C GLN A 742 -19.75 -21.35 0.81
N LEU A 743 -20.99 -20.87 0.67
CA LEU A 743 -22.11 -21.53 1.34
C LEU A 743 -22.34 -22.94 0.73
N PRO A 744 -22.79 -23.92 1.54
CA PRO A 744 -23.04 -25.29 1.10
C PRO A 744 -24.10 -25.47 0.02
#